data_AF-A0A8T1WWM2-F1
#
_entry.id   AF-A0A8T1WWM2-F1
#
_cell.length_a   1.000
_cell.length_b   1.000
_cell.length_c   1.000
_cell.angle_alpha   90.00
_cell.angle_beta   90.00
_cell.angle_gamma   90.00
#
_symmetry.space_group_name_H-M   'P 1'
#
loop_
_entity.id
_entity.type
_entity.pdbx_description
1 polymer ?
#
loop_
_entity_poly.entity_id
_entity_poly.type
_entity_poly.pdbx_seq_one_letter_code
_entity_poly.pdbx_strand_id
1 'polypeptide(L)'
;MVVGNDDWPTEVSEEKDKVAVEVEANEINIPINNQAEEEDIEDEHNEDEENNGGEDYEDHEDQDEVTIPTLSRLSVPPLAGSGKAAVNKAMPEEANSNDATDDCDTTSELDPHSSRTNDNSNLSEYDNGFDEAMHLSLRSKNSLVSEIEISELLEVAESVRRDYHASTWEYLKIATTLLAFIRATGGGQDHEKSSSVSAGLTQLVKVFYPYLVNQPREKLSDNWDSVKREFAAMEMNIDYLYFLLDPMCKTLLLAVNLCGSSKKDADGDDVYPKITVICDRDDILRSTVDYISLHHFSGMKALANFSLFPFFKSTFGEKLVDGVRVEEGEGKGPLKEWFGLVGMELASKWKRVSIPTISSVPDLNEVTVSGNAITIPAASGNAGGICAGFQLEWEGSDEVVIRRVVNKYVGDGSYLLDRSVPSHSFSVSQLRASQPIAAFFEYVQGSESFWLNENTCDSPENRKTLDFVGWFFACAFTHFCSIQLKIHPLLFRMLLDSSYCVTPEDLRLFNPPLFKSLNEMKDMKPSDFAEYLKFEGADEGLSVEKYIDEVVAEKFGPESSVGWQLDAIRQGFSRVIPVEQVGRVGMTGEDLASVIYGDSSDRGGEEFTVSTVFRIAADPDFTSCRPLSKAFWQTVNNYEPHMKRKFIKFVTGVDTLPLAGTEFLRIEMPFTAISADDHKKSLGMLPQAHTCDNTLELPHYWKALCWRNQHNEHEADSDLEAELIALLRKKLQDAVEYSCGYGLDGTAEVSGVLVRNSGANDDDQLVNASYDSLGLPALSERSSTADPVPNTTQPSPPEPATEEDSSSHVEDRVLNSPEKPAPVASPRQEESYEDYDWEEEDAEQ
;
A
#
# COMPACT_ATOMS: atom_id res chain seq x y z
N MET A 1 -24.79 29.06 -48.41
CA MET A 1 -24.80 29.73 -49.73
C MET A 1 -23.45 30.42 -49.88
N VAL A 2 -22.82 30.38 -51.08
CA VAL A 2 -21.48 30.95 -51.38
C VAL A 2 -20.34 30.20 -50.63
N VAL A 3 -19.32 29.54 -51.19
CA VAL A 3 -18.62 29.46 -52.51
C VAL A 3 -17.44 30.45 -52.68
N GLY A 4 -16.24 29.90 -52.95
CA GLY A 4 -14.93 30.58 -52.99
C GLY A 4 -13.95 29.89 -52.02
N ASN A 5 -13.10 28.91 -52.34
CA ASN A 5 -12.38 28.50 -53.57
C ASN A 5 -10.99 29.20 -53.73
N ASP A 6 -9.95 28.39 -54.01
CA ASP A 6 -8.62 28.70 -54.62
C ASP A 6 -7.35 28.21 -53.87
N ASP A 7 -7.11 26.89 -53.93
CA ASP A 7 -5.90 26.17 -54.40
C ASP A 7 -4.40 26.59 -54.10
N TRP A 8 -3.62 25.55 -53.69
CA TRP A 8 -2.17 25.26 -53.97
C TRP A 8 -1.05 26.01 -53.23
N PRO A 9 0.21 25.46 -53.09
CA PRO A 9 0.74 24.14 -53.46
C PRO A 9 1.58 23.40 -52.34
N THR A 10 2.33 22.36 -52.76
CA THR A 10 2.99 21.26 -52.04
C THR A 10 4.43 21.48 -51.48
N GLU A 11 4.80 20.63 -50.51
CA GLU A 11 6.12 19.92 -50.33
C GLU A 11 7.33 20.57 -49.61
N VAL A 12 8.18 19.69 -49.05
CA VAL A 12 9.50 19.92 -48.37
C VAL A 12 9.41 20.56 -46.96
N SER A 13 10.11 20.12 -45.89
CA SER A 13 11.09 19.02 -45.66
C SER A 13 10.94 18.39 -44.26
N GLU A 14 11.59 17.24 -44.03
CA GLU A 14 11.95 16.77 -42.68
C GLU A 14 12.98 17.73 -42.05
N GLU A 15 12.81 18.08 -40.77
CA GLU A 15 13.95 18.45 -39.91
C GLU A 15 13.63 18.07 -38.44
N LYS A 16 14.67 17.86 -37.61
CA LYS A 16 14.55 17.32 -36.25
C LYS A 16 14.91 18.38 -35.21
N ASP A 17 13.92 18.93 -34.52
CA ASP A 17 14.17 19.82 -33.39
C ASP A 17 14.11 19.12 -32.03
N LYS A 18 15.19 19.30 -31.26
CA LYS A 18 15.20 19.06 -29.82
C LYS A 18 14.76 20.35 -29.14
N VAL A 19 13.63 20.34 -28.44
CA VAL A 19 13.26 21.45 -27.56
C VAL A 19 13.91 21.23 -26.20
N ALA A 20 14.97 21.98 -25.92
CA ALA A 20 15.39 22.22 -24.54
C ALA A 20 14.45 23.29 -23.95
N VAL A 21 14.02 23.11 -22.70
CA VAL A 21 13.23 24.11 -21.97
C VAL A 21 14.17 24.92 -21.09
N GLU A 22 14.53 26.11 -21.54
CA GLU A 22 15.10 27.13 -20.65
C GLU A 22 13.96 27.75 -19.83
N VAL A 23 14.19 27.94 -18.53
CA VAL A 23 13.21 28.54 -17.60
C VAL A 23 13.62 29.99 -17.36
N GLU A 24 12.97 30.93 -18.03
CA GLU A 24 13.12 32.36 -17.74
C GLU A 24 12.42 32.72 -16.43
N ALA A 25 13.20 33.11 -15.42
CA ALA A 25 12.67 33.69 -14.19
C ALA A 25 12.33 35.18 -14.42
N ASN A 26 11.05 35.56 -14.27
CA ASN A 26 10.60 36.94 -14.34
C ASN A 26 10.46 37.54 -12.93
N GLU A 27 11.42 38.36 -12.52
CA GLU A 27 11.31 39.19 -11.31
C GLU A 27 10.32 40.34 -11.54
N ILE A 28 9.31 40.48 -10.66
CA ILE A 28 8.40 41.63 -10.68
C ILE A 28 8.69 42.54 -9.48
N ASN A 29 9.18 43.73 -9.79
CA ASN A 29 9.56 44.76 -8.82
C ASN A 29 8.31 45.46 -8.25
N ILE A 30 8.23 45.62 -6.92
CA ILE A 30 7.16 46.37 -6.23
C ILE A 30 7.80 47.51 -5.41
N PRO A 31 7.46 48.79 -5.66
CA PRO A 31 8.07 49.91 -4.96
C PRO A 31 7.43 50.14 -3.57
N ILE A 32 8.26 50.26 -2.55
CA ILE A 32 7.88 50.73 -1.20
C ILE A 32 7.76 52.26 -1.24
N ASN A 33 6.72 52.83 -0.62
CA ASN A 33 6.58 54.27 -0.43
C ASN A 33 6.14 54.58 1.01
N ASN A 34 6.98 55.27 1.78
CA ASN A 34 6.75 55.57 3.19
C ASN A 34 6.26 57.01 3.39
N GLN A 35 5.00 57.18 3.80
CA GLN A 35 4.49 58.33 4.56
C GLN A 35 3.49 57.73 5.57
N ALA A 36 3.73 57.69 6.89
CA ALA A 36 4.02 58.77 7.85
C ALA A 36 2.77 59.57 8.26
N GLU A 37 2.29 59.33 9.48
CA GLU A 37 1.83 60.34 10.45
C GLU A 37 1.60 59.65 11.82
N GLU A 38 2.02 60.31 12.90
CA GLU A 38 1.76 59.93 14.30
C GLU A 38 0.76 60.94 14.87
N GLU A 39 -0.30 60.49 15.55
CA GLU A 39 -1.13 61.35 16.41
C GLU A 39 -1.35 60.67 17.77
N ASP A 40 -0.91 61.33 18.84
CA ASP A 40 -1.23 60.98 20.23
C ASP A 40 -2.68 61.36 20.56
N ILE A 41 -3.44 60.46 21.20
CA ILE A 41 -4.62 60.82 21.99
C ILE A 41 -4.57 60.07 23.33
N GLU A 42 -4.53 60.85 24.41
CA GLU A 42 -4.73 60.40 25.79
C GLU A 42 -6.23 60.13 26.03
N ASP A 43 -6.59 59.17 26.88
CA ASP A 43 -7.91 59.19 27.53
C ASP A 43 -7.89 58.52 28.92
N GLU A 44 -8.87 58.86 29.76
CA GLU A 44 -8.69 58.93 31.23
C GLU A 44 -9.00 57.66 32.05
N HIS A 45 -8.59 57.69 33.33
CA HIS A 45 -8.99 56.75 34.38
C HIS A 45 -10.52 56.66 34.56
N ASN A 46 -11.00 55.52 35.05
CA ASN A 46 -11.84 55.49 36.26
C ASN A 46 -11.58 54.22 37.08
N GLU A 47 -11.44 54.39 38.39
CA GLU A 47 -11.54 53.34 39.40
C GLU A 47 -12.98 53.34 39.94
N ASP A 48 -13.48 52.20 40.43
CA ASP A 48 -14.40 52.18 41.58
C ASP A 48 -14.50 50.77 42.19
N GLU A 49 -14.88 50.69 43.47
CA GLU A 49 -14.62 49.54 44.35
C GLU A 49 -15.80 48.57 44.57
N GLU A 50 -15.46 47.42 45.18
CA GLU A 50 -16.25 46.54 46.06
C GLU A 50 -17.79 46.44 45.94
N ASN A 51 -18.29 45.18 45.94
CA ASN A 51 -19.13 44.78 47.07
C ASN A 51 -19.07 43.29 47.42
N ASN A 52 -19.39 42.98 48.69
CA ASN A 52 -19.56 41.63 49.23
C ASN A 52 -20.98 41.09 49.01
N GLY A 53 -21.17 39.77 49.12
CA GLY A 53 -22.49 39.16 49.02
C GLY A 53 -22.49 37.63 49.13
N GLY A 54 -22.02 37.08 50.25
CA GLY A 54 -22.26 35.68 50.61
C GLY A 54 -23.42 35.56 51.60
N GLU A 55 -24.13 34.43 51.58
CA GLU A 55 -25.02 34.01 52.67
C GLU A 55 -25.06 32.47 52.70
N ASP A 56 -24.80 31.89 53.88
CA ASP A 56 -24.70 30.45 54.13
C ASP A 56 -26.05 29.80 54.46
N TYR A 57 -26.08 28.46 54.57
CA TYR A 57 -26.79 27.61 55.57
C TYR A 57 -26.64 26.14 55.08
N GLU A 58 -25.93 25.24 55.77
CA GLU A 58 -26.31 24.54 57.02
C GLU A 58 -27.54 23.61 56.84
N ASP A 59 -27.57 22.35 57.27
CA ASP A 59 -26.48 21.45 57.76
C ASP A 59 -26.96 19.98 57.81
N HIS A 60 -26.22 19.10 58.52
CA HIS A 60 -26.45 17.68 58.91
C HIS A 60 -25.66 16.65 58.08
N GLU A 61 -24.57 16.07 58.62
CA GLU A 61 -24.53 14.93 59.58
C GLU A 61 -24.86 13.56 58.91
N ASP A 62 -24.05 12.49 59.00
CA ASP A 62 -22.82 12.30 59.80
C ASP A 62 -21.95 11.09 59.34
N GLN A 63 -20.64 11.13 59.68
CA GLN A 63 -19.64 10.07 60.05
C GLN A 63 -19.71 8.61 59.46
N ASP A 64 -18.63 7.85 59.22
CA ASP A 64 -17.17 7.89 59.51
C ASP A 64 -16.36 7.66 58.19
N GLU A 65 -15.12 8.14 57.94
CA GLU A 65 -13.80 7.88 58.58
C GLU A 65 -13.35 6.38 58.55
N VAL A 66 -12.09 5.95 58.34
CA VAL A 66 -10.71 6.45 58.61
C VAL A 66 -9.71 5.83 57.58
N THR A 67 -8.47 6.26 57.26
CA THR A 67 -7.79 7.55 56.93
C THR A 67 -6.30 7.22 56.58
N ILE A 68 -5.66 7.90 55.61
CA ILE A 68 -4.19 7.82 55.33
C ILE A 68 -3.59 9.25 55.30
N PRO A 69 -2.42 9.53 55.92
CA PRO A 69 -2.01 10.90 56.27
C PRO A 69 -1.08 11.63 55.28
N THR A 70 -1.01 12.95 55.45
CA THR A 70 -0.24 13.94 54.66
C THR A 70 0.94 14.54 55.47
N LEU A 71 1.70 15.46 54.85
CA LEU A 71 2.71 16.39 55.45
C LEU A 71 4.10 15.76 55.77
N SER A 72 5.23 16.50 55.75
CA SER A 72 5.45 17.96 55.56
C SER A 72 6.87 18.28 55.05
N ARG A 73 7.08 19.55 54.63
CA ARG A 73 8.39 20.19 54.35
C ARG A 73 9.42 20.03 55.48
N LEU A 74 10.71 20.10 55.15
CA LEU A 74 11.79 20.51 56.07
C LEU A 74 12.95 21.21 55.31
N SER A 75 13.79 21.96 56.02
CA SER A 75 14.69 22.99 55.44
C SER A 75 16.19 22.76 55.72
N VAL A 76 17.03 23.48 54.96
CA VAL A 76 18.51 23.48 54.94
C VAL A 76 19.19 23.78 56.29
N PRO A 77 20.34 23.12 56.57
CA PRO A 77 21.49 23.77 57.23
C PRO A 77 22.83 23.62 56.45
N PRO A 78 23.89 24.43 56.74
CA PRO A 78 24.94 24.75 55.74
C PRO A 78 26.43 24.70 56.22
N LEU A 79 27.34 25.19 55.35
CA LEU A 79 28.68 25.81 55.58
C LEU A 79 30.01 24.99 55.59
N ALA A 80 30.95 25.47 54.74
CA ALA A 80 32.43 25.54 54.87
C ALA A 80 33.29 24.23 54.97
N GLY A 81 34.58 24.21 54.57
CA GLY A 81 35.38 25.19 53.79
C GLY A 81 36.92 25.10 53.98
N SER A 82 37.69 25.59 52.99
CA SER A 82 39.15 25.95 52.99
C SER A 82 40.25 24.88 52.80
N GLY A 83 41.39 25.29 52.20
CA GLY A 83 42.69 24.57 52.10
C GLY A 83 43.11 24.19 50.66
N LYS A 84 43.85 24.97 49.86
CA LYS A 84 45.25 25.52 49.89
C LYS A 84 46.40 24.56 49.47
N ALA A 85 47.19 25.06 48.50
CA ALA A 85 48.54 24.62 48.03
C ALA A 85 48.63 23.25 47.30
N ALA A 86 49.36 23.00 46.19
CA ALA A 86 50.30 23.71 45.28
C ALA A 86 51.78 23.23 45.28
N VAL A 87 52.41 23.35 44.10
CA VAL A 87 53.86 23.28 43.78
C VAL A 87 54.53 21.89 43.67
N ASN A 88 54.65 21.38 42.43
CA ASN A 88 55.92 21.19 41.68
C ASN A 88 55.61 20.51 40.32
N LYS A 89 56.36 20.58 39.21
CA LYS A 89 57.41 21.47 38.63
C LYS A 89 58.33 20.59 37.76
N ALA A 90 58.19 20.65 36.44
CA ALA A 90 59.26 20.29 35.49
C ALA A 90 58.98 20.90 34.10
N MET A 91 59.86 21.81 33.66
CA MET A 91 60.13 22.19 32.27
C MET A 91 61.49 21.55 31.91
N PRO A 92 61.88 21.36 30.62
CA PRO A 92 62.28 22.46 29.72
C PRO A 92 61.69 22.35 28.28
N GLU A 93 61.50 23.41 27.49
CA GLU A 93 62.44 24.12 26.57
C GLU A 93 62.98 23.23 25.41
N GLU A 94 63.18 23.68 24.15
CA GLU A 94 62.86 24.96 23.49
C GLU A 94 62.93 24.85 21.94
N ALA A 95 62.78 26.01 21.27
CA ALA A 95 63.16 26.36 19.88
C ALA A 95 62.17 25.96 18.76
N ASN A 96 61.49 26.89 18.07
CA ASN A 96 61.87 28.09 17.28
C ASN A 96 62.01 27.78 15.77
N SER A 97 61.62 28.65 14.83
CA SER A 97 61.03 30.01 14.94
C SER A 97 60.52 30.49 13.57
N ASN A 98 59.49 31.35 13.58
CA ASN A 98 59.17 32.54 12.73
C ASN A 98 59.44 32.50 11.18
N ASP A 99 59.13 33.50 10.33
CA ASP A 99 58.56 34.88 10.34
C ASP A 99 57.73 35.03 9.02
N ALA A 100 56.76 35.92 8.77
CA ALA A 100 55.88 36.81 9.56
C ALA A 100 54.85 37.47 8.57
N THR A 101 54.05 38.46 9.01
CA THR A 101 53.34 39.51 8.19
C THR A 101 52.21 39.08 7.22
N ASP A 102 51.12 39.82 6.96
CA ASP A 102 50.61 41.13 7.49
C ASP A 102 49.07 41.26 7.28
N ASP A 103 48.42 42.13 8.09
CA ASP A 103 47.28 43.04 7.80
C ASP A 103 45.93 42.58 7.14
N CYS A 104 44.75 43.18 7.43
CA CYS A 104 44.32 44.14 8.47
C CYS A 104 42.76 44.28 8.50
N ASP A 105 42.21 44.68 9.66
CA ASP A 105 40.89 45.30 9.98
C ASP A 105 39.62 45.07 9.11
N THR A 106 38.51 44.71 9.77
CA THR A 106 37.54 45.73 10.27
C THR A 106 36.51 45.16 11.26
N THR A 107 35.86 46.04 12.06
CA THR A 107 34.93 45.69 13.14
C THR A 107 33.54 46.34 12.98
N SER A 108 32.47 45.55 13.15
CA SER A 108 31.11 45.99 13.51
C SER A 108 30.35 44.77 14.07
N GLU A 109 30.18 44.66 15.39
CA GLU A 109 28.98 45.07 16.15
C GLU A 109 27.84 44.02 16.10
N LEU A 110 27.14 43.85 17.23
CA LEU A 110 26.22 42.74 17.50
C LEU A 110 24.77 43.22 17.40
N ASP A 111 23.97 42.59 16.53
CA ASP A 111 22.55 42.87 16.38
C ASP A 111 21.71 41.75 17.05
N PRO A 112 21.07 41.98 18.22
CA PRO A 112 20.50 40.92 19.06
C PRO A 112 19.06 40.52 18.71
N HIS A 113 18.64 40.63 17.44
CA HIS A 113 17.24 40.40 17.03
C HIS A 113 17.08 39.54 15.75
N SER A 114 17.79 38.40 15.66
CA SER A 114 17.58 37.43 14.58
C SER A 114 17.84 35.96 15.00
N SER A 115 16.99 35.39 15.87
CA SER A 115 17.03 33.96 16.18
C SER A 115 15.67 33.38 16.59
N ARG A 116 14.70 33.37 15.66
CA ARG A 116 13.69 32.29 15.60
C ARG A 116 14.27 31.15 14.77
N THR A 117 15.20 30.41 15.36
CA THR A 117 15.66 29.13 14.81
C THR A 117 14.51 28.14 14.78
N ASN A 118 14.49 27.26 13.78
CA ASN A 118 13.46 26.25 13.65
C ASN A 118 13.84 25.04 14.52
N ASP A 119 13.45 25.03 15.80
CA ASP A 119 14.04 24.15 16.82
C ASP A 119 13.99 22.64 16.50
N ASN A 120 13.07 22.20 15.62
CA ASN A 120 13.05 20.85 15.05
C ASN A 120 14.34 20.44 14.31
N SER A 121 15.09 21.39 13.72
CA SER A 121 16.32 21.08 12.96
C SER A 121 17.38 20.42 13.85
N ASN A 122 17.48 20.86 15.10
CA ASN A 122 18.49 20.39 16.04
C ASN A 122 18.28 18.93 16.48
N LEU A 123 17.07 18.37 16.40
CA LEU A 123 16.89 16.92 16.63
C LEU A 123 17.41 16.11 15.44
N SER A 124 17.16 16.58 14.21
CA SER A 124 17.42 15.81 12.99
C SER A 124 18.89 15.44 12.77
N GLU A 125 19.85 16.26 13.23
CA GLU A 125 21.28 15.96 13.05
C GLU A 125 21.79 14.83 13.97
N TYR A 126 21.25 14.70 15.20
CA TYR A 126 21.69 13.67 16.15
C TYR A 126 20.99 12.32 15.94
N ASP A 127 19.69 12.34 15.65
CA ASP A 127 18.90 11.10 15.45
C ASP A 127 19.36 10.31 14.21
N ASN A 128 19.68 11.01 13.11
CA ASN A 128 20.15 10.41 11.85
C ASN A 128 21.40 9.54 12.03
N GLY A 129 22.31 9.94 12.93
CA GLY A 129 23.54 9.19 13.17
C GLY A 129 23.27 7.81 13.78
N PHE A 130 22.30 7.70 14.69
CA PHE A 130 21.95 6.42 15.31
C PHE A 130 21.26 5.48 14.33
N ASP A 131 20.38 6.00 13.46
CA ASP A 131 19.74 5.23 12.38
C ASP A 131 20.79 4.63 11.43
N GLU A 132 21.76 5.43 10.98
CA GLU A 132 22.85 4.95 10.14
C GLU A 132 23.72 3.90 10.86
N ALA A 133 24.09 4.13 12.12
CA ALA A 133 24.85 3.17 12.93
C ALA A 133 24.10 1.85 13.16
N MET A 134 22.78 1.90 13.39
CA MET A 134 21.91 0.72 13.44
C MET A 134 21.92 -0.03 12.10
N HIS A 135 21.75 0.66 10.98
CA HIS A 135 21.68 0.04 9.66
C HIS A 135 23.01 -0.57 9.22
N LEU A 136 24.14 0.04 9.61
CA LEU A 136 25.48 -0.54 9.42
C LEU A 136 25.67 -1.79 10.29
N SER A 137 25.25 -1.74 11.55
CA SER A 137 25.41 -2.86 12.50
C SER A 137 24.58 -4.07 12.09
N LEU A 138 23.31 -3.85 11.72
CA LEU A 138 22.41 -4.90 11.19
C LEU A 138 22.98 -5.55 9.92
N ARG A 139 23.51 -4.75 8.99
CA ARG A 139 24.19 -5.27 7.78
C ARG A 139 25.45 -6.07 8.08
N SER A 140 26.15 -5.79 9.19
CA SER A 140 27.41 -6.48 9.54
C SER A 140 27.23 -7.83 10.22
N LYS A 141 26.03 -8.13 10.74
CA LYS A 141 25.78 -9.37 11.51
C LYS A 141 25.61 -10.63 10.65
N ASN A 142 25.58 -10.51 9.32
CA ASN A 142 25.39 -11.60 8.34
C ASN A 142 24.09 -12.42 8.44
N SER A 143 23.28 -12.25 9.50
CA SER A 143 21.92 -12.78 9.59
C SER A 143 21.05 -12.25 8.44
N LEU A 144 20.13 -13.07 7.94
CA LEU A 144 19.09 -12.63 7.01
C LEU A 144 18.31 -11.50 7.67
N VAL A 145 18.31 -10.31 7.09
CA VAL A 145 17.72 -9.10 7.72
C VAL A 145 16.20 -9.26 7.99
N SER A 146 15.58 -10.24 7.35
CA SER A 146 14.20 -10.72 7.54
C SER A 146 14.00 -11.73 8.68
N GLU A 147 15.05 -12.47 9.07
CA GLU A 147 15.06 -13.48 10.14
C GLU A 147 15.55 -12.92 11.48
N ILE A 148 16.21 -11.75 11.48
CA ILE A 148 16.57 -11.00 12.70
C ILE A 148 15.32 -10.82 13.56
N GLU A 149 15.21 -11.62 14.62
CA GLU A 149 14.18 -11.48 15.62
C GLU A 149 14.23 -10.09 16.26
N ILE A 150 13.10 -9.63 16.79
CA ILE A 150 13.09 -8.35 17.53
C ILE A 150 14.00 -8.39 18.77
N SER A 151 14.22 -9.58 19.35
CA SER A 151 15.22 -9.84 20.39
C SER A 151 16.62 -9.41 19.93
N GLU A 152 17.10 -9.94 18.80
CA GLU A 152 18.39 -9.61 18.19
C GLU A 152 18.48 -8.13 17.76
N LEU A 153 17.41 -7.58 17.18
CA LEU A 153 17.36 -6.15 16.82
C LEU A 153 17.53 -5.25 18.05
N LEU A 154 16.94 -5.64 19.18
CA LEU A 154 17.07 -4.91 20.44
C LEU A 154 18.47 -5.07 21.04
N GLU A 155 19.14 -6.23 20.91
CA GLU A 155 20.57 -6.35 21.26
C GLU A 155 21.46 -5.42 20.43
N VAL A 156 21.18 -5.28 19.12
CA VAL A 156 21.91 -4.35 18.25
C VAL A 156 21.64 -2.90 18.70
N ALA A 157 20.39 -2.54 18.98
CA ALA A 157 20.04 -1.23 19.53
C ALA A 157 20.73 -0.97 20.88
N GLU A 158 20.79 -1.95 21.76
CA GLU A 158 21.45 -1.85 23.06
C GLU A 158 22.98 -1.75 22.94
N SER A 159 23.58 -2.34 21.91
CA SER A 159 25.01 -2.19 21.61
C SER A 159 25.29 -0.78 21.09
N VAL A 160 24.63 -0.36 20.01
CA VAL A 160 24.82 0.97 19.42
C VAL A 160 24.54 2.07 20.44
N ARG A 161 23.51 1.92 21.30
CA ARG A 161 23.19 2.88 22.36
C ARG A 161 24.30 3.05 23.40
N ARG A 162 25.11 2.01 23.66
CA ARG A 162 26.28 2.07 24.57
C ARG A 162 27.50 2.74 23.94
N ASP A 163 27.66 2.59 22.62
CA ASP A 163 28.77 3.23 21.88
C ASP A 163 28.56 4.75 21.72
N TYR A 164 27.32 5.22 21.84
CA TYR A 164 26.96 6.64 21.81
C TYR A 164 27.20 7.31 23.17
N HIS A 165 27.79 8.51 23.13
CA HIS A 165 28.19 9.25 24.33
C HIS A 165 26.95 9.69 25.14
N ALA A 166 26.95 9.44 26.46
CA ALA A 166 25.77 9.65 27.32
C ALA A 166 25.17 11.08 27.25
N SER A 167 26.01 12.09 27.02
CA SER A 167 25.59 13.48 26.82
C SER A 167 24.65 13.68 25.63
N THR A 168 24.77 12.88 24.56
CA THR A 168 23.89 12.94 23.38
C THR A 168 22.45 12.61 23.76
N TRP A 169 22.27 11.57 24.59
CA TRP A 169 20.96 11.16 25.11
C TRP A 169 20.40 12.21 26.10
N GLU A 170 21.24 12.80 26.97
CA GLU A 170 20.81 13.91 27.83
C GLU A 170 20.30 15.12 27.02
N TYR A 171 20.97 15.51 25.94
CA TYR A 171 20.50 16.61 25.08
C TYR A 171 19.16 16.28 24.41
N LEU A 172 19.01 15.08 23.86
CA LEU A 172 17.78 14.63 23.20
C LEU A 172 16.59 14.56 24.18
N LYS A 173 16.83 14.07 25.40
CA LYS A 173 15.88 14.09 26.52
C LYS A 173 15.48 15.51 26.92
N ILE A 174 16.44 16.43 27.05
CA ILE A 174 16.16 17.82 27.42
C ILE A 174 15.30 18.50 26.34
N ALA A 175 15.63 18.31 25.06
CA ALA A 175 14.88 18.86 23.95
C ALA A 175 13.45 18.28 23.88
N THR A 176 13.30 16.96 23.93
CA THR A 176 12.00 16.28 23.88
C THR A 176 11.13 16.62 25.10
N THR A 177 11.70 16.70 26.30
CA THR A 177 11.00 17.12 27.53
C THR A 177 10.54 18.58 27.45
N LEU A 178 11.39 19.48 26.91
CA LEU A 178 11.03 20.89 26.71
C LEU A 178 9.88 21.04 25.71
N LEU A 179 9.92 20.34 24.58
CA LEU A 179 8.84 20.33 23.59
C LEU A 179 7.52 19.80 24.17
N ALA A 180 7.56 18.71 24.95
CA ALA A 180 6.39 18.19 25.65
C ALA A 180 5.84 19.17 26.69
N PHE A 181 6.72 19.87 27.43
CA PHE A 181 6.32 20.90 28.40
C PHE A 181 5.71 22.14 27.73
N ILE A 182 6.27 22.60 26.61
CA ILE A 182 5.70 23.70 25.81
C ILE A 182 4.31 23.32 25.32
N ARG A 183 4.13 22.10 24.79
CA ARG A 183 2.81 21.59 24.38
C ARG A 183 1.82 21.48 25.54
N ALA A 184 2.28 21.09 26.72
CA ALA A 184 1.43 20.98 27.92
C ALA A 184 1.09 22.33 28.57
N THR A 185 1.87 23.39 28.31
CA THR A 185 1.65 24.75 28.85
C THR A 185 1.03 25.73 27.84
N GLY A 186 1.05 25.41 26.55
CA GLY A 186 0.32 26.12 25.48
C GLY A 186 -1.19 25.93 25.55
N GLY A 187 -1.81 26.50 26.59
CA GLY A 187 -3.24 26.34 26.87
C GLY A 187 -4.16 27.18 25.99
N GLY A 188 -4.64 26.60 24.89
CA GLY A 188 -5.83 27.05 24.15
C GLY A 188 -5.59 28.06 23.03
N GLN A 189 -6.44 27.97 21.99
CA GLN A 189 -6.58 28.93 20.89
C GLN A 189 -5.36 29.22 20.00
N ASP A 190 -4.70 28.17 19.48
CA ASP A 190 -4.13 28.23 18.11
C ASP A 190 -3.88 26.80 17.55
N HIS A 191 -4.95 26.07 17.21
CA HIS A 191 -4.87 24.64 16.83
C HIS A 191 -4.45 24.37 15.36
N GLU A 192 -4.32 25.39 14.52
CA GLU A 192 -4.24 25.23 13.05
C GLU A 192 -2.83 25.26 12.42
N LYS A 193 -1.76 25.52 13.19
CA LYS A 193 -0.41 25.68 12.62
C LYS A 193 0.54 24.58 13.04
N SER A 194 0.41 23.46 12.32
CA SER A 194 1.39 22.36 12.18
C SER A 194 2.10 21.91 13.46
N SER A 195 1.73 20.74 13.98
CA SER A 195 2.67 19.95 14.77
C SER A 195 3.85 19.55 13.87
N SER A 196 4.99 20.22 14.06
CA SER A 196 6.20 19.98 13.27
C SER A 196 6.74 18.58 13.57
N VAL A 197 6.51 17.66 12.64
CA VAL A 197 7.04 16.29 12.70
C VAL A 197 8.57 16.36 12.85
N SER A 198 9.11 15.62 13.83
CA SER A 198 10.55 15.42 13.94
C SER A 198 10.95 14.30 12.99
N ALA A 199 11.66 14.66 11.93
CA ALA A 199 12.18 13.70 10.96
C ALA A 199 13.09 12.67 11.64
N GLY A 200 13.95 13.13 12.56
CA GLY A 200 14.86 12.29 13.34
C GLY A 200 14.13 11.25 14.21
N LEU A 201 13.26 11.69 15.11
CA LEU A 201 12.47 10.80 15.97
C LEU A 201 11.62 9.82 15.15
N THR A 202 11.03 10.30 14.05
CA THR A 202 10.26 9.46 13.12
C THR A 202 11.14 8.38 12.50
N GLN A 203 12.34 8.74 12.04
CA GLN A 203 13.29 7.80 11.45
C GLN A 203 13.80 6.78 12.48
N LEU A 204 14.09 7.22 13.71
CA LEU A 204 14.47 6.36 14.83
C LEU A 204 13.40 5.31 15.16
N VAL A 205 12.11 5.64 15.08
CA VAL A 205 11.01 4.65 15.18
C VAL A 205 10.94 3.75 13.94
N LYS A 206 11.21 4.28 12.74
CA LYS A 206 11.25 3.52 11.47
C LYS A 206 12.43 2.54 11.35
N VAL A 207 13.41 2.57 12.25
CA VAL A 207 14.36 1.45 12.46
C VAL A 207 13.58 0.17 12.77
N PHE A 208 12.65 0.23 13.72
CA PHE A 208 11.94 -0.93 14.26
C PHE A 208 10.66 -1.27 13.49
N TYR A 209 10.04 -0.29 12.81
CA TYR A 209 8.74 -0.42 12.13
C TYR A 209 8.56 -1.72 11.31
N PRO A 210 9.41 -2.09 10.35
CA PRO A 210 9.18 -3.29 9.55
C PRO A 210 9.35 -4.60 10.34
N TYR A 211 10.20 -4.62 11.37
CA TYR A 211 10.35 -5.78 12.26
C TYR A 211 9.13 -5.95 13.19
N LEU A 212 8.47 -4.85 13.55
CA LEU A 212 7.20 -4.87 14.30
C LEU A 212 6.03 -5.32 13.41
N VAL A 213 5.92 -4.78 12.20
CA VAL A 213 4.75 -4.96 11.32
C VAL A 213 4.74 -6.31 10.58
N ASN A 214 5.90 -6.94 10.32
CA ASN A 214 5.96 -8.27 9.69
C ASN A 214 5.74 -9.44 10.68
N GLN A 215 5.69 -9.18 11.99
CA GLN A 215 5.43 -10.21 13.01
C GLN A 215 3.92 -10.51 13.14
N PRO A 216 3.52 -11.68 13.68
CA PRO A 216 2.13 -11.97 14.00
C PRO A 216 1.51 -10.87 14.86
N ARG A 217 0.31 -10.39 14.50
CA ARG A 217 -0.26 -9.15 15.05
C ARG A 217 -0.62 -9.27 16.54
N GLU A 218 -0.87 -10.49 17.02
CA GLU A 218 -0.94 -10.84 18.43
C GLU A 218 0.32 -10.44 19.22
N LYS A 219 1.52 -10.59 18.65
CA LYS A 219 2.80 -10.22 19.28
C LYS A 219 3.10 -8.72 19.22
N LEU A 220 2.33 -7.92 18.46
CA LEU A 220 2.66 -6.51 18.17
C LEU A 220 2.78 -5.65 19.45
N SER A 221 1.97 -5.93 20.48
CA SER A 221 2.01 -5.19 21.75
C SER A 221 3.27 -5.49 22.56
N ASP A 222 3.60 -6.77 22.76
CA ASP A 222 4.75 -7.22 23.55
C ASP A 222 6.08 -6.85 22.87
N ASN A 223 6.10 -6.94 21.55
CA ASN A 223 7.20 -6.48 20.71
C ASN A 223 7.39 -4.96 20.83
N TRP A 224 6.30 -4.18 20.82
CA TRP A 224 6.38 -2.73 21.03
C TRP A 224 6.83 -2.35 22.44
N ASP A 225 6.32 -3.00 23.50
CA ASP A 225 6.78 -2.73 24.88
C ASP A 225 8.27 -3.07 25.07
N SER A 226 8.82 -3.96 24.24
CA SER A 226 10.26 -4.23 24.19
C SER A 226 11.05 -3.09 23.53
N VAL A 227 10.59 -2.58 22.38
CA VAL A 227 11.16 -1.37 21.72
C VAL A 227 11.05 -0.13 22.63
N LYS A 228 9.90 0.06 23.28
CA LYS A 228 9.61 1.14 24.23
C LYS A 228 10.53 1.14 25.44
N ARG A 229 11.03 -0.02 25.89
CA ARG A 229 12.06 -0.12 26.94
C ARG A 229 13.41 0.43 26.47
N GLU A 230 13.79 0.21 25.21
CA GLU A 230 15.01 0.81 24.67
C GLU A 230 14.91 2.33 24.48
N PHE A 231 13.76 2.85 24.02
CA PHE A 231 13.50 4.30 24.05
C PHE A 231 13.58 4.86 25.48
N ALA A 232 13.00 4.18 26.47
CA ALA A 232 13.11 4.59 27.87
C ALA A 232 14.57 4.53 28.40
N ALA A 233 15.41 3.64 27.86
CA ALA A 233 16.84 3.57 28.17
C ALA A 233 17.69 4.62 27.42
N MET A 234 17.15 5.25 26.37
CA MET A 234 17.61 6.53 25.79
C MET A 234 17.06 7.74 26.57
N GLU A 235 16.36 7.51 27.69
CA GLU A 235 15.64 8.49 28.50
C GLU A 235 14.46 9.20 27.79
N MET A 236 13.95 8.61 26.70
CA MET A 236 12.84 9.12 25.90
C MET A 236 11.55 8.38 26.23
N ASN A 237 10.43 9.10 26.40
CA ASN A 237 9.12 8.46 26.57
C ASN A 237 8.20 8.74 25.37
N ILE A 238 8.13 7.76 24.48
CA ILE A 238 7.41 7.83 23.20
C ILE A 238 5.90 8.09 23.37
N ASP A 239 5.29 7.67 24.49
CA ASP A 239 3.86 7.88 24.79
C ASP A 239 3.50 9.38 24.89
N TYR A 240 4.46 10.23 25.24
CA TYR A 240 4.28 11.69 25.31
C TYR A 240 4.77 12.42 24.06
N LEU A 241 5.40 11.72 23.11
CA LEU A 241 6.05 12.29 21.93
C LEU A 241 5.34 11.96 20.60
N TYR A 242 4.16 11.30 20.64
CA TYR A 242 3.37 10.97 19.45
C TYR A 242 3.09 12.18 18.52
N PHE A 243 3.05 13.39 19.07
CA PHE A 243 2.80 14.62 18.31
C PHE A 243 3.99 15.07 17.45
N LEU A 244 5.18 14.50 17.67
CA LEU A 244 6.37 14.69 16.84
C LEU A 244 6.54 13.57 15.80
N LEU A 245 5.68 12.54 15.82
CA LEU A 245 5.72 11.42 14.89
C LEU A 245 4.89 11.69 13.64
N ASP A 246 5.30 11.08 12.52
CA ASP A 246 4.54 11.09 11.28
C ASP A 246 3.27 10.19 11.32
N PRO A 247 2.38 10.26 10.31
CA PRO A 247 1.15 9.48 10.27
C PRO A 247 1.36 7.96 10.38
N MET A 248 2.48 7.43 9.87
CA MET A 248 2.77 5.99 9.89
C MET A 248 3.16 5.53 11.29
N CYS A 249 4.03 6.28 11.96
CA CYS A 249 4.42 6.00 13.33
C CYS A 249 3.24 6.22 14.32
N LYS A 250 2.35 7.19 14.07
CA LYS A 250 1.06 7.27 14.80
C LYS A 250 0.14 6.07 14.53
N THR A 251 0.08 5.57 13.29
CA THR A 251 -0.73 4.38 12.94
C THR A 251 -0.21 3.11 13.62
N LEU A 252 1.12 2.96 13.73
CA LEU A 252 1.75 1.90 14.53
C LEU A 252 1.32 1.97 16.01
N LEU A 253 1.38 3.16 16.63
CA LEU A 253 0.88 3.36 18.00
C LEU A 253 -0.62 3.05 18.14
N LEU A 254 -1.44 3.41 17.14
CA LEU A 254 -2.87 3.10 17.13
C LEU A 254 -3.10 1.59 17.09
N ALA A 255 -2.41 0.87 16.21
CA ALA A 255 -2.49 -0.58 16.12
C ALA A 255 -2.05 -1.26 17.43
N VAL A 256 -0.94 -0.82 18.03
CA VAL A 256 -0.47 -1.30 19.35
C VAL A 256 -1.54 -1.10 20.43
N ASN A 257 -2.10 0.11 20.56
CA ASN A 257 -3.12 0.43 21.57
C ASN A 257 -4.41 -0.41 21.42
N LEU A 258 -4.75 -0.78 20.19
CA LEU A 258 -5.87 -1.70 19.90
C LEU A 258 -5.52 -3.16 20.23
N CYS A 259 -4.27 -3.57 19.99
CA CYS A 259 -3.80 -4.93 20.29
C CYS A 259 -3.69 -5.19 21.81
N GLY A 260 -3.15 -4.23 22.58
CA GLY A 260 -3.07 -4.31 24.05
C GLY A 260 -4.42 -4.30 24.79
N SER A 261 -5.54 -4.21 24.05
CA SER A 261 -6.91 -4.34 24.57
C SER A 261 -7.51 -5.75 24.37
N SER A 262 -6.65 -6.75 24.09
CA SER A 262 -7.02 -8.13 23.79
C SER A 262 -7.76 -8.85 24.94
N LYS A 263 -8.41 -9.97 24.59
CA LYS A 263 -9.08 -10.86 25.55
C LYS A 263 -8.38 -12.20 25.58
N LYS A 264 -7.93 -12.56 26.79
CA LYS A 264 -7.50 -13.90 27.12
C LYS A 264 -8.69 -14.86 27.16
N ASP A 265 -8.48 -16.09 26.72
CA ASP A 265 -9.45 -17.18 26.79
C ASP A 265 -9.50 -17.85 28.18
N ALA A 266 -9.91 -19.12 28.22
CA ALA A 266 -10.00 -19.91 29.45
C ALA A 266 -8.65 -20.46 29.92
N ASP A 267 -7.68 -20.60 29.02
CA ASP A 267 -6.37 -21.19 29.27
C ASP A 267 -5.30 -20.09 29.49
N GLY A 268 -5.52 -18.89 28.94
CA GLY A 268 -4.77 -17.67 29.22
C GLY A 268 -4.22 -16.96 27.99
N ASP A 269 -4.46 -17.51 26.80
CA ASP A 269 -3.89 -17.03 25.54
C ASP A 269 -4.79 -15.99 24.88
N ASP A 270 -4.17 -15.10 24.11
CA ASP A 270 -4.84 -13.96 23.50
C ASP A 270 -5.56 -14.35 22.21
N VAL A 271 -6.90 -14.33 22.26
CA VAL A 271 -7.74 -14.81 21.16
C VAL A 271 -7.65 -13.84 19.98
N TYR A 272 -6.91 -14.25 18.95
CA TYR A 272 -6.78 -13.52 17.70
C TYR A 272 -7.70 -14.09 16.60
N PRO A 273 -8.96 -13.64 16.47
CA PRO A 273 -9.89 -14.20 15.50
C PRO A 273 -9.44 -13.93 14.06
N LYS A 274 -9.57 -14.95 13.20
CA LYS A 274 -9.29 -14.86 11.76
C LYS A 274 -10.59 -14.53 11.01
N ILE A 275 -10.62 -13.41 10.30
CA ILE A 275 -11.73 -12.98 9.46
C ILE A 275 -11.43 -13.36 8.00
N THR A 276 -12.03 -14.46 7.58
CA THR A 276 -12.04 -14.92 6.18
C THR A 276 -12.99 -14.05 5.35
N VAL A 277 -12.60 -13.72 4.11
CA VAL A 277 -13.44 -13.00 3.14
C VAL A 277 -13.37 -13.67 1.78
N ILE A 278 -14.47 -14.24 1.27
CA ILE A 278 -14.48 -14.92 -0.04
C ILE A 278 -15.16 -14.05 -1.10
N CYS A 279 -14.36 -13.47 -1.98
CA CYS A 279 -14.77 -12.43 -2.91
C CYS A 279 -14.56 -12.81 -4.39
N ASP A 280 -15.23 -12.11 -5.29
CA ASP A 280 -15.22 -12.35 -6.72
C ASP A 280 -14.43 -11.25 -7.43
N ARG A 281 -13.41 -11.57 -8.24
CA ARG A 281 -12.59 -10.54 -8.93
C ARG A 281 -13.41 -9.69 -9.90
N ASP A 282 -14.50 -10.21 -10.47
CA ASP A 282 -15.35 -9.47 -11.42
C ASP A 282 -16.50 -8.70 -10.74
N ASP A 283 -16.73 -8.89 -9.43
CA ASP A 283 -17.69 -8.12 -8.63
C ASP A 283 -17.16 -7.86 -7.20
N ILE A 284 -15.93 -7.34 -7.11
CA ILE A 284 -15.12 -7.35 -5.88
C ILE A 284 -15.75 -6.58 -4.72
N LEU A 285 -16.24 -5.36 -4.94
CA LEU A 285 -16.91 -4.57 -3.90
C LEU A 285 -18.18 -5.25 -3.40
N ARG A 286 -19.10 -5.63 -4.30
CA ARG A 286 -20.39 -6.21 -3.89
C ARG A 286 -20.23 -7.57 -3.23
N SER A 287 -19.44 -8.47 -3.82
CA SER A 287 -19.23 -9.81 -3.27
C SER A 287 -18.60 -9.75 -1.88
N THR A 288 -17.67 -8.82 -1.66
CA THR A 288 -17.09 -8.52 -0.34
C THR A 288 -18.15 -7.98 0.64
N VAL A 289 -18.92 -6.95 0.26
CA VAL A 289 -19.98 -6.37 1.11
C VAL A 289 -21.02 -7.41 1.51
N ASP A 290 -21.44 -8.26 0.57
CA ASP A 290 -22.41 -9.33 0.81
C ASP A 290 -21.82 -10.43 1.74
N TYR A 291 -20.53 -10.80 1.57
CA TYR A 291 -19.85 -11.76 2.46
C TYR A 291 -19.68 -11.23 3.89
N ILE A 292 -19.07 -10.06 4.03
CA ILE A 292 -18.79 -9.42 5.34
C ILE A 292 -20.09 -9.22 6.13
N SER A 293 -21.15 -8.77 5.46
CA SER A 293 -22.42 -8.50 6.15
C SER A 293 -23.11 -9.78 6.63
N LEU A 294 -23.07 -10.84 5.82
CA LEU A 294 -23.72 -12.12 6.14
C LEU A 294 -22.96 -12.88 7.24
N HIS A 295 -21.63 -12.96 7.13
CA HIS A 295 -20.82 -13.80 8.02
C HIS A 295 -20.36 -13.08 9.29
N HIS A 296 -20.05 -11.78 9.21
CA HIS A 296 -19.39 -11.05 10.31
C HIS A 296 -20.30 -10.00 10.95
N PHE A 297 -20.89 -9.07 10.18
CA PHE A 297 -21.72 -8.00 10.78
C PHE A 297 -22.99 -8.52 11.46
N SER A 298 -23.52 -9.68 11.02
CA SER A 298 -24.75 -10.29 11.56
C SER A 298 -24.60 -10.91 12.96
N GLY A 299 -23.42 -10.85 13.59
CA GLY A 299 -23.19 -11.38 14.95
C GLY A 299 -22.07 -10.72 15.78
N MET A 300 -21.20 -9.91 15.18
CA MET A 300 -20.09 -9.28 15.91
C MET A 300 -20.54 -8.25 16.96
N LYS A 301 -20.12 -8.47 18.22
CA LYS A 301 -19.70 -7.36 19.09
C LYS A 301 -18.40 -6.80 18.53
N ALA A 302 -18.13 -5.50 18.68
CA ALA A 302 -16.93 -4.85 18.14
C ALA A 302 -15.65 -5.65 18.41
N LEU A 303 -15.00 -6.08 17.32
CA LEU A 303 -13.70 -6.76 17.33
C LEU A 303 -12.65 -5.75 16.87
N ALA A 304 -11.96 -5.13 17.83
CA ALA A 304 -10.85 -4.22 17.55
C ALA A 304 -9.57 -4.96 17.10
N ASN A 305 -9.52 -6.27 17.33
CA ASN A 305 -8.35 -7.12 17.14
C ASN A 305 -8.77 -8.38 16.37
N PHE A 306 -8.26 -8.54 15.15
CA PHE A 306 -8.49 -9.68 14.26
C PHE A 306 -7.51 -9.62 13.07
N SER A 307 -7.25 -10.78 12.45
CA SER A 307 -6.46 -10.87 11.20
C SER A 307 -7.37 -11.10 10.02
N LEU A 308 -7.23 -10.28 8.98
CA LEU A 308 -8.01 -10.38 7.75
C LEU A 308 -7.35 -11.31 6.71
N PHE A 309 -8.12 -12.22 6.13
CA PHE A 309 -7.69 -13.17 5.10
C PHE A 309 -8.67 -13.17 3.91
N PRO A 310 -8.48 -12.30 2.91
CA PRO A 310 -9.26 -12.33 1.69
C PRO A 310 -8.81 -13.47 0.76
N PHE A 311 -9.77 -14.08 0.08
CA PHE A 311 -9.58 -15.10 -0.94
C PHE A 311 -10.41 -14.75 -2.18
N PHE A 312 -9.79 -14.86 -3.35
CA PHE A 312 -10.47 -14.70 -4.63
C PHE A 312 -11.07 -16.04 -5.07
N LYS A 313 -12.34 -16.05 -5.46
CA LYS A 313 -13.03 -17.24 -6.00
C LYS A 313 -12.36 -17.68 -7.30
N SER A 314 -12.12 -18.98 -7.44
CA SER A 314 -11.63 -19.58 -8.67
C SER A 314 -12.58 -20.67 -9.16
N THR A 315 -12.72 -20.77 -10.49
CA THR A 315 -13.41 -21.89 -11.13
C THR A 315 -12.54 -23.14 -11.17
N PHE A 316 -11.22 -22.95 -11.26
CA PHE A 316 -10.18 -23.97 -11.52
C PHE A 316 -9.33 -24.34 -10.30
N GLY A 317 -9.14 -23.44 -9.33
CA GLY A 317 -8.27 -23.67 -8.17
C GLY A 317 -8.79 -24.80 -7.27
N GLU A 318 -7.92 -25.74 -6.89
CA GLU A 318 -8.31 -26.92 -6.11
C GLU A 318 -8.66 -26.60 -4.65
N LYS A 319 -8.13 -25.50 -4.12
CA LYS A 319 -8.31 -25.09 -2.71
C LYS A 319 -9.77 -24.74 -2.41
N LEU A 320 -10.30 -25.32 -1.34
CA LEU A 320 -11.61 -25.01 -0.78
C LEU A 320 -11.47 -24.19 0.51
N VAL A 321 -12.20 -23.07 0.60
CA VAL A 321 -12.38 -22.28 1.84
C VAL A 321 -13.89 -22.06 2.02
N ASP A 322 -14.42 -22.33 3.22
CA ASP A 322 -15.86 -22.34 3.54
C ASP A 322 -16.75 -23.08 2.52
N GLY A 323 -16.19 -24.11 1.85
CA GLY A 323 -16.86 -24.90 0.81
C GLY A 323 -16.85 -24.30 -0.60
N VAL A 324 -16.19 -23.16 -0.81
CA VAL A 324 -16.05 -22.44 -2.09
C VAL A 324 -14.64 -22.65 -2.66
N ARG A 325 -14.52 -22.89 -3.98
CA ARG A 325 -13.20 -22.96 -4.64
C ARG A 325 -12.59 -21.56 -4.78
N VAL A 326 -11.32 -21.44 -4.44
CA VAL A 326 -10.56 -20.18 -4.42
C VAL A 326 -9.23 -20.35 -5.15
N GLU A 327 -8.59 -19.23 -5.49
CA GLU A 327 -7.18 -19.22 -5.88
C GLU A 327 -6.30 -19.79 -4.77
N GLU A 328 -5.11 -20.27 -5.13
CA GLU A 328 -4.17 -20.88 -4.18
C GLU A 328 -3.50 -19.80 -3.28
N GLY A 329 -2.67 -20.25 -2.34
CA GLY A 329 -2.09 -19.39 -1.30
C GLY A 329 -2.99 -19.22 -0.07
N GLU A 330 -2.47 -18.53 0.95
CA GLU A 330 -3.04 -18.53 2.32
C GLU A 330 -3.99 -17.38 2.65
N GLY A 331 -4.32 -16.53 1.68
CA GLY A 331 -5.15 -15.33 1.89
C GLY A 331 -4.39 -14.12 2.46
N LYS A 332 -3.16 -14.30 2.98
CA LYS A 332 -2.24 -13.17 3.26
C LYS A 332 -1.77 -12.47 1.97
N GLY A 333 -1.37 -13.24 0.96
CA GLY A 333 -0.88 -12.70 -0.33
C GLY A 333 -1.91 -11.80 -1.04
N PRO A 334 -3.18 -12.23 -1.16
CA PRO A 334 -4.29 -11.40 -1.63
C PRO A 334 -4.59 -10.11 -0.85
N LEU A 335 -4.05 -9.89 0.36
CA LEU A 335 -4.49 -8.82 1.26
C LEU A 335 -4.29 -7.42 0.66
N LYS A 336 -3.09 -7.11 0.18
CA LYS A 336 -2.78 -5.80 -0.45
C LYS A 336 -3.59 -5.60 -1.73
N GLU A 337 -3.69 -6.63 -2.57
CA GLU A 337 -4.47 -6.56 -3.82
C GLU A 337 -5.98 -6.35 -3.55
N TRP A 338 -6.55 -7.00 -2.52
CA TRP A 338 -7.95 -6.82 -2.13
C TRP A 338 -8.24 -5.39 -1.67
N PHE A 339 -7.37 -4.76 -0.87
CA PHE A 339 -7.53 -3.35 -0.49
C PHE A 339 -7.47 -2.41 -1.71
N GLY A 340 -6.53 -2.63 -2.63
CA GLY A 340 -6.45 -1.85 -3.88
C GLY A 340 -7.69 -2.01 -4.76
N LEU A 341 -8.12 -3.25 -5.04
CA LEU A 341 -9.27 -3.54 -5.90
C LEU A 341 -10.59 -3.02 -5.32
N VAL A 342 -10.82 -3.15 -4.01
CA VAL A 342 -12.01 -2.58 -3.36
C VAL A 342 -11.97 -1.05 -3.42
N GLY A 343 -10.83 -0.43 -3.12
CA GLY A 343 -10.66 1.03 -3.18
C GLY A 343 -10.86 1.62 -4.58
N MET A 344 -10.42 0.90 -5.63
CA MET A 344 -10.71 1.27 -7.02
C MET A 344 -12.21 1.21 -7.35
N GLU A 345 -12.91 0.15 -6.94
CA GLU A 345 -14.35 0.01 -7.22
C GLU A 345 -15.22 1.07 -6.51
N LEU A 346 -14.80 1.59 -5.36
CA LEU A 346 -15.52 2.68 -4.67
C LEU A 346 -15.62 3.96 -5.52
N ALA A 347 -14.67 4.19 -6.44
CA ALA A 347 -14.68 5.27 -7.41
C ALA A 347 -15.09 4.84 -8.83
N SER A 348 -15.43 3.56 -9.03
CA SER A 348 -15.77 3.02 -10.35
C SER A 348 -17.14 3.52 -10.82
N LYS A 349 -17.18 4.02 -12.06
CA LYS A 349 -18.43 4.35 -12.77
C LYS A 349 -18.91 3.18 -13.65
N TRP A 350 -18.30 2.00 -13.52
CA TRP A 350 -18.43 0.87 -14.44
C TRP A 350 -18.49 -0.48 -13.71
N LYS A 351 -19.67 -1.11 -13.67
CA LYS A 351 -19.80 -2.48 -13.15
C LYS A 351 -19.65 -3.48 -14.28
N ARG A 352 -18.70 -4.41 -14.18
CA ARG A 352 -18.51 -5.51 -15.15
C ARG A 352 -19.77 -6.39 -15.23
N VAL A 353 -20.11 -6.85 -16.43
CA VAL A 353 -21.26 -7.71 -16.70
C VAL A 353 -20.88 -8.84 -17.64
N SER A 354 -21.38 -10.05 -17.37
CA SER A 354 -21.15 -11.22 -18.22
C SER A 354 -21.82 -11.03 -19.58
N ILE A 355 -21.04 -11.03 -20.66
CA ILE A 355 -21.57 -11.10 -22.02
C ILE A 355 -22.10 -12.54 -22.24
N PRO A 356 -23.33 -12.74 -22.76
CA PRO A 356 -23.83 -14.08 -23.03
C PRO A 356 -22.98 -14.83 -24.07
N THR A 357 -22.19 -15.81 -23.63
CA THR A 357 -21.39 -16.68 -24.50
C THR A 357 -22.31 -17.63 -25.29
N ILE A 358 -22.36 -17.51 -26.63
CA ILE A 358 -23.35 -18.20 -27.46
C ILE A 358 -22.70 -18.91 -28.66
N SER A 359 -23.06 -20.20 -28.79
CA SER A 359 -22.86 -21.09 -29.95
C SER A 359 -21.49 -21.79 -30.10
N SER A 360 -21.56 -23.05 -30.52
CA SER A 360 -20.43 -23.93 -30.84
C SER A 360 -20.01 -23.83 -32.32
N VAL A 361 -20.15 -22.65 -32.93
CA VAL A 361 -19.89 -22.39 -34.35
C VAL A 361 -18.80 -21.32 -34.45
N PRO A 362 -17.62 -21.63 -35.03
CA PRO A 362 -16.44 -20.76 -34.92
C PRO A 362 -16.66 -19.36 -35.51
N ASP A 363 -17.34 -19.26 -36.66
CA ASP A 363 -17.55 -18.01 -37.41
C ASP A 363 -18.45 -16.98 -36.69
N LEU A 364 -19.04 -17.34 -35.53
CA LEU A 364 -19.84 -16.45 -34.69
C LEU A 364 -19.08 -15.86 -33.48
N ASN A 365 -17.83 -16.31 -33.26
CA ASN A 365 -17.00 -15.92 -32.12
C ASN A 365 -15.94 -14.85 -32.46
N GLU A 366 -15.90 -14.35 -33.69
CA GLU A 366 -15.03 -13.23 -34.08
C GLU A 366 -15.78 -11.90 -33.95
N VAL A 367 -15.33 -11.04 -33.04
CA VAL A 367 -15.74 -9.63 -32.94
C VAL A 367 -14.96 -8.85 -33.99
N THR A 368 -15.66 -8.07 -34.82
CA THR A 368 -15.02 -7.21 -35.82
C THR A 368 -15.22 -5.74 -35.47
N VAL A 369 -14.14 -4.97 -35.51
CA VAL A 369 -14.11 -3.54 -35.17
C VAL A 369 -13.55 -2.76 -36.35
N SER A 370 -14.20 -1.66 -36.73
CA SER A 370 -13.69 -0.74 -37.75
C SER A 370 -14.32 0.65 -37.63
N GLY A 371 -13.49 1.69 -37.74
CA GLY A 371 -13.97 3.08 -37.65
C GLY A 371 -14.58 3.35 -36.29
N ASN A 372 -15.86 3.71 -36.23
CA ASN A 372 -16.62 3.87 -34.99
C ASN A 372 -17.67 2.77 -34.75
N ALA A 373 -17.52 1.61 -35.39
CA ALA A 373 -18.42 0.48 -35.27
C ALA A 373 -17.72 -0.77 -34.71
N ILE A 374 -18.44 -1.50 -33.86
CA ILE A 374 -18.10 -2.86 -33.39
C ILE A 374 -19.26 -3.79 -33.75
N THR A 375 -18.97 -4.97 -34.29
CA THR A 375 -19.97 -5.99 -34.62
C THR A 375 -19.65 -7.26 -33.85
N ILE A 376 -20.62 -7.69 -33.03
CA ILE A 376 -20.54 -8.83 -32.12
C ILE A 376 -21.56 -9.86 -32.64
N PRO A 377 -21.16 -10.87 -33.43
CA PRO A 377 -22.11 -11.75 -34.11
C PRO A 377 -22.99 -12.56 -33.14
N ALA A 378 -22.46 -12.93 -31.98
CA ALA A 378 -23.18 -13.57 -30.88
C ALA A 378 -24.34 -12.70 -30.31
N ALA A 379 -24.32 -11.38 -30.48
CA ALA A 379 -25.31 -10.44 -29.96
C ALA A 379 -26.48 -10.17 -30.94
N SER A 380 -26.88 -11.16 -31.74
CA SER A 380 -27.96 -11.03 -32.72
C SER A 380 -29.34 -10.86 -32.06
N GLY A 381 -29.78 -9.60 -31.96
CA GLY A 381 -31.07 -9.20 -31.39
C GLY A 381 -31.00 -8.65 -29.97
N ASN A 382 -32.15 -8.20 -29.46
CA ASN A 382 -32.27 -7.43 -28.22
C ASN A 382 -32.04 -8.24 -26.92
N ALA A 383 -31.36 -9.38 -27.01
CA ALA A 383 -31.05 -10.33 -25.93
C ALA A 383 -29.56 -10.38 -25.57
N GLY A 384 -28.67 -9.71 -26.34
CA GLY A 384 -27.22 -9.73 -26.12
C GLY A 384 -26.70 -8.96 -24.89
N GLY A 385 -27.58 -8.45 -24.02
CA GLY A 385 -27.25 -7.76 -22.76
C GLY A 385 -26.63 -6.36 -22.88
N ILE A 386 -25.86 -6.09 -23.93
CA ILE A 386 -25.15 -4.82 -24.15
C ILE A 386 -26.11 -3.73 -24.62
N CYS A 387 -26.17 -2.62 -23.86
CA CYS A 387 -27.03 -1.46 -24.13
C CYS A 387 -26.23 -0.19 -24.46
N ALA A 388 -26.92 0.85 -24.93
CA ALA A 388 -26.33 2.19 -25.00
C ALA A 388 -25.90 2.68 -23.61
N GLY A 389 -24.77 3.38 -23.55
CA GLY A 389 -24.11 3.81 -22.32
C GLY A 389 -23.14 2.78 -21.71
N PHE A 390 -23.10 1.53 -22.19
CA PHE A 390 -22.17 0.52 -21.67
C PHE A 390 -20.74 0.78 -22.17
N GLN A 391 -19.73 0.47 -21.35
CA GLN A 391 -18.34 0.39 -21.78
C GLN A 391 -18.03 -1.03 -22.30
N LEU A 392 -17.24 -1.09 -23.36
CA LEU A 392 -16.62 -2.28 -23.91
C LEU A 392 -15.10 -2.14 -23.81
N GLU A 393 -14.43 -3.22 -23.44
CA GLU A 393 -12.99 -3.32 -23.17
C GLU A 393 -12.43 -4.56 -23.89
N TRP A 394 -11.34 -4.41 -24.63
CA TRP A 394 -10.63 -5.51 -25.32
C TRP A 394 -9.16 -5.14 -25.57
N GLU A 395 -8.32 -6.11 -25.89
CA GLU A 395 -6.91 -5.89 -26.26
C GLU A 395 -6.78 -5.48 -27.74
N GLY A 396 -5.97 -4.47 -28.04
CA GLY A 396 -5.61 -4.09 -29.40
C GLY A 396 -4.48 -4.93 -29.99
N SER A 397 -4.13 -4.67 -31.26
CA SER A 397 -3.01 -5.32 -31.97
C SER A 397 -1.64 -5.12 -31.32
N ASP A 398 -1.54 -4.13 -30.44
CA ASP A 398 -0.30 -3.63 -29.83
C ASP A 398 -0.31 -3.89 -28.31
N GLU A 399 -1.11 -4.87 -27.84
CA GLU A 399 -1.42 -5.19 -26.42
C GLU A 399 -2.08 -4.06 -25.61
N VAL A 400 -2.22 -2.86 -26.18
CA VAL A 400 -2.93 -1.73 -25.58
C VAL A 400 -4.42 -2.06 -25.38
N VAL A 401 -4.89 -2.06 -24.13
CA VAL A 401 -6.29 -2.25 -23.78
C VAL A 401 -7.15 -1.07 -24.29
N ILE A 402 -8.01 -1.34 -25.26
CA ILE A 402 -8.93 -0.39 -25.87
C ILE A 402 -10.25 -0.37 -25.09
N ARG A 403 -10.60 0.79 -24.54
CA ARG A 403 -11.89 1.06 -23.90
C ARG A 403 -12.74 2.02 -24.75
N ARG A 404 -14.00 1.67 -25.01
CA ARG A 404 -14.96 2.49 -25.77
C ARG A 404 -16.37 2.38 -25.17
N VAL A 405 -17.20 3.41 -25.36
CA VAL A 405 -18.58 3.46 -24.85
C VAL A 405 -19.56 3.30 -26.00
N VAL A 406 -20.57 2.44 -25.82
CA VAL A 406 -21.63 2.18 -26.79
C VAL A 406 -22.57 3.38 -26.86
N ASN A 407 -22.53 4.13 -27.96
CA ASN A 407 -23.47 5.21 -28.24
C ASN A 407 -24.86 4.67 -28.61
N LYS A 408 -24.93 3.63 -29.46
CA LYS A 408 -26.19 3.15 -30.04
C LYS A 408 -26.07 1.76 -30.67
N TYR A 409 -27.11 0.92 -30.54
CA TYR A 409 -27.29 -0.30 -31.33
C TYR A 409 -27.85 0.02 -32.74
N VAL A 410 -27.28 -0.59 -33.78
CA VAL A 410 -27.63 -0.34 -35.19
C VAL A 410 -28.55 -1.42 -35.77
N GLY A 411 -28.36 -2.68 -35.34
CA GLY A 411 -28.96 -3.87 -35.93
C GLY A 411 -27.90 -4.96 -36.12
N ASP A 412 -28.33 -6.20 -36.36
CA ASP A 412 -27.48 -7.33 -36.79
C ASP A 412 -26.19 -7.60 -35.96
N GLY A 413 -26.19 -7.20 -34.69
CA GLY A 413 -25.04 -7.32 -33.77
C GLY A 413 -24.05 -6.15 -33.83
N SER A 414 -24.30 -5.14 -34.66
CA SER A 414 -23.48 -3.93 -34.79
C SER A 414 -23.91 -2.81 -33.83
N TYR A 415 -22.91 -2.19 -33.20
CA TYR A 415 -23.03 -1.06 -32.27
C TYR A 415 -22.10 0.09 -32.71
N LEU A 416 -22.55 1.33 -32.50
CA LEU A 416 -21.73 2.53 -32.65
C LEU A 416 -21.04 2.89 -31.33
N LEU A 417 -19.79 3.33 -31.43
CA LEU A 417 -18.91 3.71 -30.32
C LEU A 417 -18.79 5.23 -30.15
N ASP A 418 -18.25 5.66 -29.02
CA ASP A 418 -17.94 7.05 -28.66
C ASP A 418 -16.82 7.65 -29.53
N ARG A 419 -15.77 6.86 -29.80
CA ARG A 419 -14.58 7.27 -30.54
C ARG A 419 -14.17 6.18 -31.52
N SER A 420 -13.47 6.59 -32.58
CA SER A 420 -12.93 5.67 -33.56
C SER A 420 -11.83 4.76 -32.99
N VAL A 421 -11.59 3.67 -33.70
CA VAL A 421 -10.68 2.57 -33.37
C VAL A 421 -10.06 2.02 -34.67
N PRO A 422 -8.82 1.49 -34.64
CA PRO A 422 -8.23 0.79 -35.78
C PRO A 422 -9.10 -0.39 -36.23
N SER A 423 -8.99 -0.77 -37.50
CA SER A 423 -9.68 -1.97 -38.01
C SER A 423 -8.98 -3.22 -37.48
N HIS A 424 -9.66 -4.00 -36.65
CA HIS A 424 -9.12 -5.18 -35.97
C HIS A 424 -10.23 -6.21 -35.74
N SER A 425 -9.85 -7.47 -35.57
CA SER A 425 -10.78 -8.58 -35.31
C SER A 425 -10.18 -9.52 -34.27
N PHE A 426 -11.00 -9.98 -33.33
CA PHE A 426 -10.56 -10.68 -32.12
C PHE A 426 -11.65 -11.62 -31.56
N SER A 427 -11.29 -12.48 -30.61
CA SER A 427 -12.26 -13.42 -30.01
C SER A 427 -13.26 -12.71 -29.12
N VAL A 428 -14.53 -13.12 -29.14
CA VAL A 428 -15.55 -12.72 -28.15
C VAL A 428 -15.06 -12.96 -26.71
N SER A 429 -14.19 -13.94 -26.47
CA SER A 429 -13.61 -14.19 -25.14
C SER A 429 -12.65 -13.10 -24.62
N GLN A 430 -12.14 -12.23 -25.51
CA GLN A 430 -11.32 -11.06 -25.13
C GLN A 430 -12.19 -9.81 -24.92
N LEU A 431 -13.47 -9.84 -25.28
CA LEU A 431 -14.39 -8.73 -25.07
C LEU A 431 -14.95 -8.76 -23.64
N ARG A 432 -14.66 -7.72 -22.86
CA ARG A 432 -15.32 -7.45 -21.58
C ARG A 432 -16.33 -6.33 -21.76
N ALA A 433 -17.45 -6.40 -21.04
CA ALA A 433 -18.48 -5.36 -21.02
C ALA A 433 -18.73 -4.90 -19.58
N SER A 434 -19.02 -3.61 -19.43
CA SER A 434 -19.40 -3.00 -18.16
C SER A 434 -20.59 -2.05 -18.33
N GLN A 435 -21.60 -2.20 -17.49
CA GLN A 435 -22.72 -1.26 -17.43
C GLN A 435 -22.32 -0.01 -16.60
N PRO A 436 -22.85 1.19 -16.92
CA PRO A 436 -22.60 2.37 -16.10
C PRO A 436 -23.26 2.24 -14.73
N ILE A 437 -22.58 2.72 -13.69
CA ILE A 437 -23.09 2.84 -12.31
C ILE A 437 -22.74 4.21 -11.73
N ALA A 438 -23.45 4.61 -10.68
CA ALA A 438 -23.00 5.71 -9.82
C ALA A 438 -21.87 5.19 -8.91
N ALA A 439 -20.74 5.90 -8.89
CA ALA A 439 -19.67 5.65 -7.92
C ALA A 439 -20.11 6.17 -6.54
N PHE A 440 -19.65 5.53 -5.46
CA PHE A 440 -19.82 6.06 -4.10
C PHE A 440 -18.92 7.28 -3.87
N PHE A 441 -17.74 7.30 -4.51
CA PHE A 441 -16.80 8.41 -4.46
C PHE A 441 -16.62 9.03 -5.85
N GLU A 442 -16.79 10.35 -5.95
CA GLU A 442 -16.56 11.11 -7.18
C GLU A 442 -15.32 12.01 -7.06
N TYR A 443 -14.69 12.27 -8.21
CA TYR A 443 -13.48 13.08 -8.30
C TYR A 443 -13.80 14.58 -8.26
N VAL A 444 -13.20 15.28 -7.30
CA VAL A 444 -13.31 16.73 -7.11
C VAL A 444 -12.02 17.39 -7.60
N GLN A 445 -12.06 17.94 -8.81
CA GLN A 445 -10.95 18.66 -9.44
C GLN A 445 -10.43 19.85 -8.60
N GLY A 446 -11.30 20.46 -7.77
CA GLY A 446 -10.91 21.58 -6.91
C GLY A 446 -9.82 21.25 -5.88
N SER A 447 -9.72 19.98 -5.49
CA SER A 447 -8.76 19.45 -4.50
C SER A 447 -7.89 18.31 -5.06
N GLU A 448 -8.06 17.99 -6.36
CA GLU A 448 -7.51 16.81 -7.04
C GLU A 448 -7.70 15.53 -6.20
N SER A 449 -8.89 15.34 -5.63
CA SER A 449 -9.18 14.30 -4.61
C SER A 449 -10.57 13.67 -4.80
N PHE A 450 -10.95 12.72 -3.97
CA PHE A 450 -12.23 12.03 -4.01
C PHE A 450 -13.14 12.39 -2.82
N TRP A 451 -14.43 12.58 -3.12
CA TRP A 451 -15.48 12.93 -2.17
C TRP A 451 -16.70 12.03 -2.31
N LEU A 452 -17.56 11.97 -1.29
CA LEU A 452 -18.83 11.24 -1.35
C LEU A 452 -19.75 11.80 -2.44
N ASN A 453 -20.41 10.90 -3.17
CA ASN A 453 -21.35 11.29 -4.21
C ASN A 453 -22.65 11.84 -3.60
N GLU A 454 -22.91 13.13 -3.80
CA GLU A 454 -24.13 13.81 -3.35
C GLU A 454 -25.42 13.20 -3.95
N ASN A 455 -25.30 12.43 -5.04
CA ASN A 455 -26.43 11.77 -5.72
C ASN A 455 -26.68 10.32 -5.26
N THR A 456 -25.88 9.79 -4.31
CA THR A 456 -26.15 8.46 -3.72
C THR A 456 -27.53 8.46 -3.08
N CYS A 457 -28.40 7.53 -3.49
CA CYS A 457 -29.72 7.41 -2.86
C CYS A 457 -29.63 6.71 -1.49
N ASP A 458 -30.35 7.23 -0.51
CA ASP A 458 -30.55 6.54 0.77
C ASP A 458 -31.36 5.25 0.52
N SER A 459 -30.69 4.12 0.70
CA SER A 459 -31.25 2.78 0.54
C SER A 459 -30.56 1.81 1.51
N PRO A 460 -31.22 0.72 1.92
CA PRO A 460 -30.60 -0.31 2.76
C PRO A 460 -29.29 -0.86 2.18
N GLU A 461 -29.25 -1.04 0.86
CA GLU A 461 -28.09 -1.53 0.11
C GLU A 461 -26.91 -0.53 0.13
N ASN A 462 -27.17 0.76 -0.03
CA ASN A 462 -26.13 1.79 0.03
C ASN A 462 -25.67 2.02 1.48
N ARG A 463 -26.58 2.06 2.46
CA ARG A 463 -26.21 2.13 3.89
C ARG A 463 -25.34 0.95 4.32
N LYS A 464 -25.70 -0.27 3.92
CA LYS A 464 -24.89 -1.49 4.11
C LYS A 464 -23.49 -1.36 3.49
N THR A 465 -23.42 -0.81 2.28
CA THR A 465 -22.14 -0.62 1.58
C THR A 465 -21.28 0.45 2.27
N LEU A 466 -21.86 1.53 2.76
CA LEU A 466 -21.14 2.62 3.45
C LEU A 466 -20.71 2.24 4.89
N ASP A 467 -21.51 1.42 5.59
CA ASP A 467 -21.12 0.74 6.83
C ASP A 467 -19.94 -0.23 6.61
N PHE A 468 -19.94 -0.95 5.48
CA PHE A 468 -18.74 -1.69 5.05
C PHE A 468 -17.55 -0.76 4.73
N VAL A 469 -17.74 0.38 4.05
CA VAL A 469 -16.67 1.34 3.73
C VAL A 469 -15.98 1.87 5.00
N GLY A 470 -16.77 2.21 6.03
CA GLY A 470 -16.23 2.60 7.33
C GLY A 470 -15.38 1.52 7.98
N TRP A 471 -15.89 0.29 8.02
CA TRP A 471 -15.17 -0.87 8.53
C TRP A 471 -13.89 -1.15 7.72
N PHE A 472 -13.96 -1.02 6.40
CA PHE A 472 -12.87 -1.21 5.44
C PHE A 472 -11.74 -0.17 5.65
N PHE A 473 -12.06 1.11 5.84
CA PHE A 473 -11.08 2.13 6.21
C PHE A 473 -10.39 1.78 7.54
N ALA A 474 -11.16 1.35 8.55
CA ALA A 474 -10.60 0.94 9.83
C ALA A 474 -9.73 -0.34 9.73
N CYS A 475 -10.06 -1.24 8.80
CA CYS A 475 -9.21 -2.39 8.47
C CYS A 475 -7.89 -1.95 7.82
N ALA A 476 -7.93 -0.96 6.91
CA ALA A 476 -6.74 -0.47 6.20
C ALA A 476 -5.68 0.05 7.18
N PHE A 477 -6.07 0.91 8.13
CA PHE A 477 -5.17 1.40 9.18
C PHE A 477 -4.63 0.28 10.08
N THR A 478 -5.48 -0.68 10.48
CA THR A 478 -5.08 -1.76 11.40
C THR A 478 -4.31 -2.92 10.75
N HIS A 479 -4.25 -2.96 9.42
CA HIS A 479 -3.47 -3.93 8.63
C HIS A 479 -2.37 -3.25 7.79
N PHE A 480 -2.09 -1.96 8.04
CA PHE A 480 -1.06 -1.16 7.37
C PHE A 480 -1.13 -1.18 5.83
N CYS A 481 -2.35 -1.28 5.27
CA CYS A 481 -2.59 -1.35 3.83
C CYS A 481 -3.13 -0.02 3.30
N SER A 482 -2.67 0.43 2.13
CA SER A 482 -3.30 1.54 1.40
C SER A 482 -4.46 1.03 0.55
N ILE A 483 -5.44 1.91 0.29
CA ILE A 483 -6.63 1.60 -0.54
C ILE A 483 -6.55 2.27 -1.92
N GLN A 484 -5.44 2.93 -2.24
CA GLN A 484 -5.17 3.58 -3.52
C GLN A 484 -6.24 4.63 -3.96
N LEU A 485 -7.03 5.17 -3.03
CA LEU A 485 -8.05 6.19 -3.29
C LEU A 485 -7.72 7.48 -2.50
N LYS A 486 -7.49 8.58 -3.21
CA LYS A 486 -7.10 9.88 -2.61
C LYS A 486 -8.33 10.60 -2.02
N ILE A 487 -8.85 10.09 -0.91
CA ILE A 487 -10.00 10.68 -0.20
C ILE A 487 -9.60 12.02 0.42
N HIS A 488 -10.48 13.03 0.33
CA HIS A 488 -10.20 14.36 0.89
C HIS A 488 -10.11 14.34 2.44
N PRO A 489 -9.10 14.99 3.07
CA PRO A 489 -8.93 15.03 4.53
C PRO A 489 -10.16 15.47 5.33
N LEU A 490 -10.99 16.36 4.75
CA LEU A 490 -12.24 16.84 5.36
C LEU A 490 -13.17 15.69 5.76
N LEU A 491 -13.21 14.60 4.98
CA LEU A 491 -14.07 13.45 5.29
C LEU A 491 -13.65 12.83 6.62
N PHE A 492 -12.34 12.68 6.83
CA PHE A 492 -11.79 12.09 8.04
C PHE A 492 -11.93 13.00 9.25
N ARG A 493 -11.90 14.34 9.08
CA ARG A 493 -12.24 15.27 10.17
C ARG A 493 -13.69 15.09 10.63
N MET A 494 -14.64 15.13 9.69
CA MET A 494 -16.07 14.92 9.97
C MET A 494 -16.38 13.48 10.46
N LEU A 495 -15.55 12.50 10.08
CA LEU A 495 -15.64 11.11 10.57
C LEU A 495 -15.25 11.00 12.04
N LEU A 496 -14.10 11.59 12.41
CA LEU A 496 -13.56 11.55 13.78
C LEU A 496 -14.33 12.45 14.75
N ASP A 497 -14.84 13.59 14.31
CA ASP A 497 -15.64 14.49 15.15
C ASP A 497 -17.04 14.68 14.54
N SER A 498 -18.04 14.06 15.18
CA SER A 498 -19.45 14.21 14.81
C SER A 498 -20.06 15.57 15.14
N SER A 499 -19.32 16.45 15.82
CA SER A 499 -19.68 17.85 16.10
C SER A 499 -18.91 18.88 15.26
N TYR A 500 -18.00 18.42 14.39
CA TYR A 500 -17.22 19.29 13.51
C TYR A 500 -18.10 19.88 12.40
N CYS A 501 -18.37 21.18 12.50
CA CYS A 501 -18.97 21.97 11.43
C CYS A 501 -17.89 22.32 10.39
N VAL A 502 -18.13 21.98 9.13
CA VAL A 502 -17.31 22.46 8.01
C VAL A 502 -17.35 23.99 7.97
N THR A 503 -16.19 24.62 7.80
CA THR A 503 -16.07 26.08 7.73
C THR A 503 -15.96 26.56 6.28
N PRO A 504 -16.16 27.87 6.01
CA PRO A 504 -15.83 28.43 4.69
C PRO A 504 -14.36 28.21 4.29
N GLU A 505 -13.40 28.25 5.22
CA GLU A 505 -11.98 28.08 4.88
C GLU A 505 -11.65 26.64 4.46
N ASP A 506 -12.40 25.63 4.94
CA ASP A 506 -12.27 24.25 4.46
C ASP A 506 -12.62 24.13 2.97
N LEU A 507 -13.56 24.94 2.49
CA LEU A 507 -13.91 25.01 1.08
C LEU A 507 -12.77 25.56 0.22
N ARG A 508 -11.85 26.37 0.78
CA ARG A 508 -10.71 26.93 0.05
C ARG A 508 -9.78 25.86 -0.50
N LEU A 509 -9.62 24.75 0.22
CA LEU A 509 -8.85 23.59 -0.22
C LEU A 509 -9.73 22.54 -0.91
N PHE A 510 -10.97 22.34 -0.45
CA PHE A 510 -11.87 21.32 -0.99
C PHE A 510 -12.46 21.68 -2.37
N ASN A 511 -13.03 22.89 -2.48
CA ASN A 511 -13.77 23.39 -3.64
C ASN A 511 -13.51 24.91 -3.81
N PRO A 512 -12.33 25.31 -4.33
CA PRO A 512 -11.95 26.71 -4.49
C PRO A 512 -12.97 27.57 -5.27
N PRO A 513 -13.67 27.06 -6.32
CA PRO A 513 -14.75 27.81 -6.97
C PRO A 513 -15.89 28.17 -6.03
N LEU A 514 -16.40 27.23 -5.22
CA LEU A 514 -17.48 27.49 -4.26
C LEU A 514 -17.02 28.47 -3.16
N PHE A 515 -15.82 28.26 -2.61
CA PHE A 515 -15.21 29.19 -1.66
C PHE A 515 -15.16 30.62 -2.21
N LYS A 516 -14.67 30.77 -3.44
CA LYS A 516 -14.58 32.07 -4.10
C LYS A 516 -15.96 32.72 -4.23
N SER A 517 -16.95 32.02 -4.76
CA SER A 517 -18.29 32.59 -4.96
C SER A 517 -18.97 32.97 -3.63
N LEU A 518 -18.82 32.18 -2.57
CA LEU A 518 -19.32 32.52 -1.24
C LEU A 518 -18.57 33.71 -0.62
N ASN A 519 -17.26 33.84 -0.85
CA ASN A 519 -16.51 34.98 -0.34
C ASN A 519 -16.80 36.28 -1.11
N GLU A 520 -17.01 36.21 -2.43
CA GLU A 520 -17.43 37.35 -3.26
C GLU A 520 -18.82 37.92 -2.87
N MET A 521 -19.66 37.15 -2.17
CA MET A 521 -20.93 37.66 -1.60
C MET A 521 -20.72 38.69 -0.49
N LYS A 522 -19.59 38.65 0.24
CA LYS A 522 -19.29 39.59 1.33
C LYS A 522 -19.03 41.02 0.83
N ASP A 523 -18.62 41.15 -0.43
CA ASP A 523 -18.39 42.44 -1.10
C ASP A 523 -19.65 42.97 -1.82
N MET A 524 -20.77 42.24 -1.80
CA MET A 524 -22.03 42.68 -2.42
C MET A 524 -22.69 43.81 -1.62
N LYS A 525 -23.40 44.70 -2.33
CA LYS A 525 -24.24 45.70 -1.66
C LYS A 525 -25.47 45.02 -1.05
N PRO A 526 -25.99 45.48 0.10
CA PRO A 526 -27.20 44.91 0.70
C PRO A 526 -28.43 44.90 -0.22
N SER A 527 -28.56 45.86 -1.15
CA SER A 527 -29.59 45.84 -2.19
C SER A 527 -29.46 44.66 -3.15
N ASP A 528 -28.22 44.42 -3.59
CA ASP A 528 -27.89 43.48 -4.65
C ASP A 528 -27.97 42.04 -4.09
N PHE A 529 -27.56 41.87 -2.82
CA PHE A 529 -27.72 40.62 -2.06
C PHE A 529 -29.19 40.31 -1.73
N ALA A 530 -30.02 41.31 -1.40
CA ALA A 530 -31.45 41.09 -1.17
C ALA A 530 -32.19 40.67 -2.47
N GLU A 531 -31.80 41.22 -3.63
CA GLU A 531 -32.30 40.73 -4.94
C GLU A 531 -31.83 39.30 -5.25
N TYR A 532 -30.62 38.92 -4.82
CA TYR A 532 -30.09 37.56 -4.94
C TYR A 532 -30.84 36.55 -4.04
N LEU A 533 -31.01 36.82 -2.74
CA LEU A 533 -31.81 35.97 -1.83
C LEU A 533 -33.22 35.73 -2.37
N LYS A 534 -33.85 36.78 -2.90
CA LYS A 534 -35.17 36.72 -3.53
C LYS A 534 -35.22 35.86 -4.80
N PHE A 535 -34.11 35.77 -5.54
CA PHE A 535 -33.98 34.92 -6.73
C PHE A 535 -33.81 33.44 -6.37
N GLU A 536 -32.97 33.13 -5.38
CA GLU A 536 -32.81 31.77 -4.84
C GLU A 536 -34.06 31.28 -4.07
N GLY A 537 -34.91 32.21 -3.60
CA GLY A 537 -36.10 31.91 -2.79
C GLY A 537 -35.84 31.80 -1.29
N ALA A 538 -34.68 32.27 -0.84
CA ALA A 538 -34.32 32.40 0.57
C ALA A 538 -35.06 33.59 1.24
N ASP A 539 -35.01 33.65 2.57
CA ASP A 539 -35.58 34.76 3.33
C ASP A 539 -34.78 36.06 3.12
N GLU A 540 -35.45 37.10 2.62
CA GLU A 540 -34.90 38.43 2.35
C GLU A 540 -34.32 39.13 3.60
N GLY A 541 -34.55 38.58 4.80
CA GLY A 541 -33.99 39.05 6.07
C GLY A 541 -32.63 38.48 6.49
N LEU A 542 -32.00 37.58 5.72
CA LEU A 542 -30.68 37.01 6.07
C LEU A 542 -29.53 38.02 5.95
N SER A 543 -28.49 37.82 6.78
CA SER A 543 -27.16 38.40 6.54
C SER A 543 -26.34 37.48 5.63
N VAL A 544 -25.26 38.02 5.04
CA VAL A 544 -24.37 37.26 4.14
C VAL A 544 -23.71 36.09 4.88
N GLU A 545 -23.28 36.32 6.12
CA GLU A 545 -22.64 35.32 6.97
C GLU A 545 -23.60 34.16 7.24
N LYS A 546 -24.83 34.46 7.69
CA LYS A 546 -25.85 33.45 7.96
C LYS A 546 -26.25 32.66 6.71
N TYR A 547 -26.25 33.30 5.53
CA TYR A 547 -26.51 32.61 4.26
C TYR A 547 -25.36 31.67 3.88
N ILE A 548 -24.11 32.08 4.06
CA ILE A 548 -22.94 31.22 3.88
C ILE A 548 -23.01 30.02 4.83
N ASP A 549 -23.32 30.24 6.11
CA ASP A 549 -23.48 29.18 7.10
C ASP A 549 -24.60 28.20 6.73
N GLU A 550 -25.74 28.68 6.22
CA GLU A 550 -26.85 27.83 5.76
C GLU A 550 -26.49 27.03 4.50
N VAL A 551 -25.80 27.61 3.51
CA VAL A 551 -25.33 26.88 2.32
C VAL A 551 -24.29 25.81 2.69
N VAL A 552 -23.41 26.07 3.66
CA VAL A 552 -22.45 25.08 4.15
C VAL A 552 -23.16 23.98 4.95
N ALA A 553 -24.15 24.32 5.77
CA ALA A 553 -24.97 23.34 6.49
C ALA A 553 -25.81 22.47 5.53
N GLU A 554 -26.35 23.03 4.45
CA GLU A 554 -27.08 22.27 3.41
C GLU A 554 -26.17 21.26 2.70
N LYS A 555 -24.92 21.64 2.40
CA LYS A 555 -23.98 20.77 1.67
C LYS A 555 -23.24 19.75 2.53
N PHE A 556 -23.00 20.03 3.81
CA PHE A 556 -22.13 19.21 4.67
C PHE A 556 -22.71 18.83 6.04
N GLY A 557 -23.83 19.40 6.46
CA GLY A 557 -24.45 19.14 7.76
C GLY A 557 -25.11 17.75 7.87
N PRO A 558 -25.63 17.37 9.05
CA PRO A 558 -26.23 16.05 9.28
C PRO A 558 -27.42 15.73 8.35
N GLU A 559 -28.23 16.73 8.02
CA GLU A 559 -29.40 16.61 7.12
C GLU A 559 -29.03 16.71 5.63
N SER A 560 -27.74 16.88 5.29
CA SER A 560 -27.27 16.96 3.91
C SER A 560 -27.31 15.62 3.18
N SER A 561 -27.15 15.64 1.86
CA SER A 561 -27.02 14.43 1.04
C SER A 561 -25.82 13.55 1.41
N VAL A 562 -24.79 14.10 2.10
CA VAL A 562 -23.61 13.36 2.60
C VAL A 562 -23.66 13.06 4.10
N GLY A 563 -24.51 13.72 4.89
CA GLY A 563 -24.60 13.52 6.34
C GLY A 563 -24.96 12.07 6.71
N TRP A 564 -26.04 11.54 6.12
CA TRP A 564 -26.45 10.14 6.32
C TRP A 564 -25.41 9.12 5.80
N GLN A 565 -24.63 9.49 4.77
CA GLN A 565 -23.57 8.65 4.22
C GLN A 565 -22.40 8.55 5.20
N LEU A 566 -21.97 9.70 5.72
CA LEU A 566 -20.93 9.81 6.74
C LEU A 566 -21.31 9.09 8.03
N ASP A 567 -22.58 9.18 8.46
CA ASP A 567 -23.07 8.45 9.64
C ASP A 567 -23.01 6.92 9.47
N ALA A 568 -23.21 6.40 8.25
CA ALA A 568 -23.00 4.98 7.96
C ALA A 568 -21.50 4.61 8.00
N ILE A 569 -20.62 5.43 7.41
CA ILE A 569 -19.16 5.24 7.49
C ILE A 569 -18.67 5.32 8.94
N ARG A 570 -19.20 6.22 9.77
CA ARG A 570 -18.82 6.34 11.19
C ARG A 570 -19.23 5.11 11.99
N GLN A 571 -20.44 4.59 11.77
CA GLN A 571 -20.89 3.31 12.35
C GLN A 571 -19.92 2.18 11.99
N GLY A 572 -19.57 2.06 10.70
CA GLY A 572 -18.63 1.05 10.21
C GLY A 572 -17.24 1.15 10.85
N PHE A 573 -16.67 2.35 10.88
CA PHE A 573 -15.33 2.63 11.41
C PHE A 573 -15.23 2.27 12.90
N SER A 574 -16.22 2.68 13.69
CA SER A 574 -16.28 2.40 15.14
C SER A 574 -16.51 0.93 15.50
N ARG A 575 -16.73 0.02 14.52
CA ARG A 575 -16.72 -1.44 14.77
C ARG A 575 -15.33 -1.99 15.07
N VAL A 576 -14.28 -1.30 14.62
CA VAL A 576 -12.87 -1.73 14.71
C VAL A 576 -12.03 -0.72 15.49
N ILE A 577 -12.16 0.58 15.19
CA ILE A 577 -11.39 1.65 15.83
C ILE A 577 -12.34 2.57 16.60
N PRO A 578 -12.38 2.52 17.95
CA PRO A 578 -13.04 3.53 18.76
C PRO A 578 -12.37 4.90 18.55
N VAL A 579 -13.16 5.95 18.36
CA VAL A 579 -12.68 7.31 18.05
C VAL A 579 -11.74 7.84 19.14
N GLU A 580 -11.97 7.45 20.39
CA GLU A 580 -11.16 7.81 21.55
C GLU A 580 -9.72 7.27 21.44
N GLN A 581 -9.50 6.16 20.73
CA GLN A 581 -8.16 5.61 20.50
C GLN A 581 -7.39 6.41 19.44
N VAL A 582 -8.08 6.97 18.44
CA VAL A 582 -7.48 7.88 17.44
C VAL A 582 -7.03 9.18 18.10
N GLY A 583 -7.87 9.72 19.00
CA GLY A 583 -7.54 10.92 19.79
C GLY A 583 -6.30 10.73 20.69
N ARG A 584 -6.12 9.53 21.29
CA ARG A 584 -4.95 9.22 22.15
C ARG A 584 -3.60 9.29 21.44
N VAL A 585 -3.55 8.98 20.14
CA VAL A 585 -2.33 9.07 19.32
C VAL A 585 -2.24 10.38 18.53
N GLY A 586 -3.19 11.31 18.72
CA GLY A 586 -3.20 12.60 18.06
C GLY A 586 -3.19 12.52 16.53
N MET A 587 -3.92 11.56 15.96
CA MET A 587 -4.10 11.47 14.50
C MET A 587 -5.19 12.44 14.04
N THR A 588 -4.89 13.23 13.01
CA THR A 588 -5.83 14.17 12.37
C THR A 588 -6.48 13.56 11.12
N GLY A 589 -7.41 14.30 10.49
CA GLY A 589 -8.00 13.89 9.22
C GLY A 589 -6.98 13.83 8.06
N GLU A 590 -5.93 14.66 8.12
CA GLU A 590 -4.80 14.66 7.20
C GLU A 590 -3.92 13.42 7.41
N ASP A 591 -3.62 13.07 8.66
CA ASP A 591 -2.85 11.85 8.98
C ASP A 591 -3.56 10.60 8.43
N LEU A 592 -4.87 10.50 8.67
CA LEU A 592 -5.68 9.38 8.14
C LEU A 592 -5.73 9.38 6.62
N ALA A 593 -5.95 10.52 5.96
CA ALA A 593 -5.96 10.60 4.50
C ALA A 593 -4.61 10.20 3.87
N SER A 594 -3.49 10.61 4.49
CA SER A 594 -2.15 10.28 4.05
C SER A 594 -1.88 8.77 4.11
N VAL A 595 -2.21 8.12 5.23
CA VAL A 595 -1.97 6.67 5.42
C VAL A 595 -2.88 5.83 4.53
N ILE A 596 -4.15 6.23 4.32
CA ILE A 596 -5.08 5.49 3.46
C ILE A 596 -4.68 5.57 1.97
N TYR A 597 -4.07 6.68 1.55
CA TYR A 597 -3.69 6.90 0.16
C TYR A 597 -2.31 6.32 -0.20
N GLY A 598 -1.34 6.43 0.71
CA GLY A 598 0.07 6.15 0.45
C GLY A 598 0.85 7.38 -0.03
N ASP A 599 2.03 7.16 -0.61
CA ASP A 599 2.88 8.26 -1.11
C ASP A 599 2.22 9.00 -2.29
N SER A 600 2.32 10.33 -2.29
CA SER A 600 1.73 11.18 -3.33
C SER A 600 2.59 11.35 -4.59
N SER A 601 3.87 10.98 -4.55
CA SER A 601 4.75 10.89 -5.73
C SER A 601 4.38 9.74 -6.67
N ASP A 602 3.57 8.78 -6.20
CA ASP A 602 3.58 7.41 -6.73
C ASP A 602 2.91 7.21 -8.11
N ARG A 603 2.22 8.22 -8.65
CA ARG A 603 1.34 8.04 -9.84
C ARG A 603 1.98 8.34 -11.18
N GLY A 604 2.90 7.44 -11.57
CA GLY A 604 3.10 7.10 -12.98
C GLY A 604 4.01 8.02 -13.78
N GLY A 605 5.25 8.23 -13.33
CA GLY A 605 6.29 8.87 -14.15
C GLY A 605 7.68 8.91 -13.51
N GLU A 606 7.75 8.94 -12.17
CA GLU A 606 9.02 9.15 -11.46
C GLU A 606 9.90 7.88 -11.41
N GLU A 607 11.20 8.07 -11.57
CA GLU A 607 12.18 7.00 -11.54
C GLU A 607 12.63 6.70 -10.11
N PHE A 608 12.32 5.50 -9.64
CA PHE A 608 12.74 5.00 -8.33
C PHE A 608 13.77 3.85 -8.44
N THR A 609 14.51 3.65 -7.36
CA THR A 609 15.38 2.49 -7.14
C THR A 609 14.74 1.58 -6.09
N VAL A 610 14.69 0.27 -6.35
CA VAL A 610 13.97 -0.66 -5.45
C VAL A 610 14.58 -0.66 -4.03
N SER A 611 15.91 -0.60 -3.92
CA SER A 611 16.63 -0.54 -2.65
C SER A 611 16.60 0.82 -1.93
N THR A 612 15.91 1.84 -2.46
CA THR A 612 15.60 3.08 -1.71
C THR A 612 14.17 3.10 -1.20
N VAL A 613 13.30 2.20 -1.70
CA VAL A 613 11.91 2.03 -1.24
C VAL A 613 11.84 0.91 -0.21
N PHE A 614 12.39 -0.26 -0.53
CA PHE A 614 12.33 -1.46 0.30
C PHE A 614 13.62 -1.66 1.09
N ARG A 615 13.49 -2.15 2.33
CA ARG A 615 14.63 -2.75 3.04
C ARG A 615 14.96 -4.08 2.40
N ILE A 616 16.16 -4.22 1.86
CA ILE A 616 16.59 -5.48 1.23
C ILE A 616 17.02 -6.47 2.32
N ALA A 617 16.32 -7.59 2.42
CA ALA A 617 16.81 -8.81 3.04
C ALA A 617 17.18 -9.78 1.92
N ALA A 618 18.36 -10.40 1.96
CA ALA A 618 18.81 -11.26 0.88
C ALA A 618 19.70 -12.40 1.38
N ASP A 619 19.54 -13.54 0.75
CA ASP A 619 20.26 -14.79 0.98
C ASP A 619 21.79 -14.59 1.07
N PRO A 620 22.50 -15.25 2.00
CA PRO A 620 23.97 -15.26 2.03
C PRO A 620 24.62 -15.71 0.70
N ASP A 621 24.04 -16.67 -0.02
CA ASP A 621 24.53 -17.09 -1.34
C ASP A 621 24.29 -16.00 -2.39
N PHE A 622 23.14 -15.30 -2.37
CA PHE A 622 22.90 -14.15 -3.25
C PHE A 622 23.90 -13.01 -2.98
N THR A 623 24.09 -12.70 -1.69
CA THR A 623 24.87 -11.55 -1.23
C THR A 623 26.37 -11.76 -1.42
N SER A 624 26.86 -12.98 -1.22
CA SER A 624 28.25 -13.36 -1.49
C SER A 624 28.53 -13.55 -2.99
N CYS A 625 27.56 -14.01 -3.78
CA CYS A 625 27.68 -14.17 -5.23
C CYS A 625 27.64 -12.81 -5.96
N ARG A 626 28.79 -12.11 -5.95
CA ARG A 626 28.95 -10.80 -6.60
C ARG A 626 28.49 -10.74 -8.06
N PRO A 627 28.72 -11.75 -8.94
CA PRO A 627 28.18 -11.73 -10.30
C PRO A 627 26.65 -11.74 -10.34
N LEU A 628 25.99 -12.56 -9.51
CA LEU A 628 24.54 -12.70 -9.44
C LEU A 628 23.87 -11.44 -8.91
N SER A 629 24.29 -10.95 -7.74
CA SER A 629 23.73 -9.74 -7.13
C SER A 629 23.95 -8.50 -8.02
N LYS A 630 25.15 -8.34 -8.62
CA LYS A 630 25.42 -7.29 -9.61
C LYS A 630 24.48 -7.38 -10.80
N ALA A 631 24.37 -8.54 -11.44
CA ALA A 631 23.56 -8.72 -12.65
C ALA A 631 22.05 -8.56 -12.37
N PHE A 632 21.59 -8.96 -11.18
CA PHE A 632 20.21 -8.74 -10.72
C PHE A 632 19.90 -7.25 -10.57
N TRP A 633 20.68 -6.49 -9.78
CA TRP A 633 20.43 -5.06 -9.59
C TRP A 633 20.64 -4.26 -10.88
N GLN A 634 21.59 -4.66 -11.75
CA GLN A 634 21.74 -4.10 -13.10
C GLN A 634 20.57 -4.44 -14.04
N THR A 635 19.80 -5.49 -13.76
CA THR A 635 18.58 -5.80 -14.52
C THR A 635 17.41 -4.96 -14.02
N VAL A 636 17.09 -5.05 -12.72
CA VAL A 636 15.90 -4.43 -12.12
C VAL A 636 15.95 -2.90 -12.13
N ASN A 637 17.11 -2.29 -11.86
CA ASN A 637 17.21 -0.83 -11.83
C ASN A 637 17.09 -0.20 -13.24
N ASN A 638 17.50 -0.93 -14.29
CA ASN A 638 17.42 -0.49 -15.69
C ASN A 638 16.07 -0.81 -16.37
N TYR A 639 15.05 -1.27 -15.62
CA TYR A 639 13.70 -1.39 -16.16
C TYR A 639 13.06 -0.02 -16.40
N GLU A 640 12.38 0.13 -17.53
CA GLU A 640 11.48 1.26 -17.78
C GLU A 640 10.40 1.35 -16.70
N PRO A 641 9.87 2.55 -16.37
CA PRO A 641 8.96 2.73 -15.23
C PRO A 641 7.77 1.77 -15.21
N HIS A 642 7.14 1.49 -16.34
CA HIS A 642 6.03 0.53 -16.45
C HIS A 642 6.46 -0.91 -16.10
N MET A 643 7.62 -1.36 -16.60
CA MET A 643 8.13 -2.70 -16.28
C MET A 643 8.60 -2.80 -14.82
N LYS A 644 9.21 -1.73 -14.30
CA LYS A 644 9.60 -1.62 -12.89
C LYS A 644 8.37 -1.70 -11.97
N ARG A 645 7.22 -1.11 -12.37
CA ARG A 645 5.92 -1.22 -11.68
C ARG A 645 5.33 -2.63 -11.76
N LYS A 646 5.35 -3.29 -12.93
CA LYS A 646 4.96 -4.71 -13.04
C LYS A 646 5.79 -5.60 -12.12
N PHE A 647 7.11 -5.36 -12.03
CA PHE A 647 8.00 -6.10 -11.11
C PHE A 647 7.64 -5.90 -9.64
N ILE A 648 7.27 -4.68 -9.19
CA ILE A 648 6.74 -4.49 -7.84
C ILE A 648 5.44 -5.27 -7.65
N LYS A 649 4.48 -5.21 -8.58
CA LYS A 649 3.24 -6.00 -8.49
C LYS A 649 3.50 -7.50 -8.41
N PHE A 650 4.46 -8.03 -9.16
CA PHE A 650 4.84 -9.44 -9.12
C PHE A 650 5.29 -9.88 -7.72
N VAL A 651 6.00 -9.04 -6.97
CA VAL A 651 6.54 -9.40 -5.64
C VAL A 651 5.63 -8.99 -4.48
N THR A 652 4.83 -7.93 -4.60
CA THR A 652 3.99 -7.40 -3.48
C THR A 652 2.48 -7.58 -3.68
N GLY A 653 2.04 -8.01 -4.87
CA GLY A 653 0.64 -8.07 -5.27
C GLY A 653 0.04 -6.73 -5.74
N VAL A 654 0.74 -5.61 -5.56
CA VAL A 654 0.29 -4.26 -5.94
C VAL A 654 1.37 -3.46 -6.65
N ASP A 655 0.99 -2.62 -7.62
CA ASP A 655 1.92 -1.77 -8.40
C ASP A 655 2.26 -0.43 -7.70
N THR A 656 1.58 -0.09 -6.62
CA THR A 656 1.90 1.05 -5.75
C THR A 656 3.07 0.76 -4.83
N LEU A 657 3.91 1.77 -4.57
CA LEU A 657 5.03 1.65 -3.62
C LEU A 657 4.55 1.81 -2.16
N PRO A 658 5.11 1.04 -1.22
CA PRO A 658 5.05 1.40 0.19
C PRO A 658 5.92 2.64 0.46
N LEU A 659 5.72 3.27 1.61
CA LEU A 659 6.58 4.36 2.05
C LEU A 659 8.01 3.86 2.30
N ALA A 660 9.01 4.68 1.98
CA ALA A 660 10.41 4.27 2.01
C ALA A 660 10.84 3.70 3.38
N GLY A 661 11.39 2.49 3.37
CA GLY A 661 11.90 1.78 4.55
C GLY A 661 10.84 1.09 5.43
N THR A 662 9.54 1.17 5.11
CA THR A 662 8.47 0.57 5.93
C THR A 662 8.23 -0.91 5.64
N GLU A 663 8.65 -1.42 4.48
CA GLU A 663 8.53 -2.83 4.09
C GLU A 663 9.88 -3.44 3.72
N PHE A 664 9.97 -4.77 3.85
CA PHE A 664 11.07 -5.55 3.27
C PHE A 664 10.80 -5.92 1.81
N LEU A 665 11.87 -6.17 1.07
CA LEU A 665 11.91 -7.03 -0.11
C LEU A 665 12.89 -8.16 0.23
N ARG A 666 12.41 -9.40 0.24
CA ARG A 666 13.22 -10.61 0.47
C ARG A 666 13.70 -11.17 -0.86
N ILE A 667 14.96 -11.60 -0.91
CA ILE A 667 15.55 -12.31 -2.05
C ILE A 667 16.14 -13.61 -1.53
N GLU A 668 15.50 -14.73 -1.84
CA GLU A 668 15.82 -16.04 -1.27
C GLU A 668 16.28 -17.00 -2.37
N MET A 669 17.16 -17.96 -2.05
CA MET A 669 17.70 -18.92 -3.03
C MET A 669 17.47 -20.39 -2.63
N PRO A 670 16.22 -20.83 -2.37
CA PRO A 670 15.92 -22.19 -1.91
C PRO A 670 16.30 -23.29 -2.91
N PHE A 671 16.54 -22.92 -4.18
CA PHE A 671 16.86 -23.83 -5.28
C PHE A 671 18.35 -24.25 -5.28
N THR A 672 18.76 -24.98 -4.25
CA THR A 672 20.10 -25.58 -4.16
C THR A 672 20.36 -26.50 -5.36
N ALA A 673 21.43 -26.22 -6.11
CA ALA A 673 21.80 -26.98 -7.30
C ALA A 673 23.08 -27.77 -7.05
N ILE A 674 22.94 -29.11 -6.95
CA ILE A 674 24.01 -30.03 -6.55
C ILE A 674 24.33 -31.02 -7.68
N SER A 675 23.32 -31.52 -8.39
CA SER A 675 23.49 -32.44 -9.51
C SER A 675 23.49 -31.74 -10.88
N ALA A 676 23.97 -32.47 -11.88
CA ALA A 676 23.95 -32.06 -13.28
C ALA A 676 22.53 -31.77 -13.82
N ASP A 677 21.49 -32.38 -13.24
CA ASP A 677 20.10 -32.15 -13.63
C ASP A 677 19.47 -30.99 -12.85
N ASP A 678 19.91 -30.73 -11.61
CA ASP A 678 19.50 -29.53 -10.86
C ASP A 678 20.03 -28.27 -11.55
N HIS A 679 21.29 -28.23 -12.00
CA HIS A 679 21.82 -27.08 -12.73
C HIS A 679 21.04 -26.81 -14.04
N LYS A 680 20.63 -27.86 -14.77
CA LYS A 680 19.74 -27.71 -15.94
C LYS A 680 18.37 -27.15 -15.51
N LYS A 681 17.81 -27.67 -14.41
CA LYS A 681 16.53 -27.21 -13.84
C LYS A 681 16.62 -25.73 -13.46
N SER A 682 17.68 -25.27 -12.78
CA SER A 682 17.88 -23.86 -12.42
C SER A 682 17.95 -22.92 -13.64
N LEU A 683 18.53 -23.36 -14.76
CA LEU A 683 18.49 -22.60 -16.02
C LEU A 683 17.11 -22.66 -16.70
N GLY A 684 16.35 -23.73 -16.48
CA GLY A 684 14.98 -23.92 -16.98
C GLY A 684 13.92 -23.12 -16.23
N MET A 685 14.03 -23.02 -14.90
CA MET A 685 13.08 -22.35 -14.01
C MET A 685 12.95 -20.85 -14.26
N LEU A 686 11.81 -20.28 -13.84
CA LEU A 686 11.59 -18.84 -13.68
C LEU A 686 11.81 -18.44 -12.21
N PRO A 687 12.04 -17.15 -11.90
CA PRO A 687 11.84 -16.61 -10.56
C PRO A 687 10.40 -16.84 -10.09
N GLN A 688 10.21 -17.09 -8.81
CA GLN A 688 8.89 -17.24 -8.17
C GLN A 688 8.75 -16.19 -7.05
N ALA A 689 7.52 -15.87 -6.63
CA ALA A 689 7.29 -14.80 -5.67
C ALA A 689 6.13 -15.07 -4.70
N HIS A 690 6.34 -14.72 -3.43
CA HIS A 690 5.33 -14.82 -2.36
C HIS A 690 4.92 -13.41 -1.93
N THR A 691 3.71 -12.99 -2.32
CA THR A 691 3.25 -11.61 -2.08
C THR A 691 2.74 -11.36 -0.65
N CYS A 692 2.75 -12.38 0.21
CA CYS A 692 2.35 -12.28 1.62
C CYS A 692 3.38 -11.56 2.49
N ASP A 693 4.65 -11.60 2.08
CA ASP A 693 5.83 -11.19 2.81
C ASP A 693 6.88 -10.49 1.92
N ASN A 694 6.49 -10.19 0.67
CA ASN A 694 7.30 -9.55 -0.38
C ASN A 694 8.58 -10.36 -0.72
N THR A 695 8.45 -11.66 -0.96
CA THR A 695 9.59 -12.56 -1.22
C THR A 695 9.74 -12.89 -2.70
N LEU A 696 10.98 -12.86 -3.19
CA LEU A 696 11.38 -13.24 -4.53
C LEU A 696 12.38 -14.40 -4.46
N GLU A 697 11.99 -15.58 -4.91
CA GLU A 697 12.85 -16.75 -5.00
C GLU A 697 13.64 -16.73 -6.32
N LEU A 698 14.97 -16.82 -6.24
CA LEU A 698 15.87 -16.81 -7.40
C LEU A 698 16.61 -18.15 -7.56
N PRO A 699 16.45 -18.84 -8.70
CA PRO A 699 17.36 -19.93 -9.07
C PRO A 699 18.81 -19.46 -9.15
N HIS A 700 19.78 -20.30 -8.76
CA HIS A 700 21.19 -19.94 -8.72
C HIS A 700 21.84 -19.91 -10.13
N TYR A 701 21.38 -18.99 -10.98
CA TYR A 701 21.75 -18.89 -12.39
C TYR A 701 23.27 -18.81 -12.63
N TRP A 702 24.03 -18.07 -11.82
CA TRP A 702 25.50 -17.99 -11.97
C TRP A 702 26.19 -19.35 -11.83
N LYS A 703 25.88 -20.10 -10.77
CA LYS A 703 26.43 -21.43 -10.48
C LYS A 703 26.07 -22.43 -11.58
N ALA A 704 24.84 -22.37 -12.07
CA ALA A 704 24.38 -23.21 -13.17
C ALA A 704 25.03 -22.86 -14.53
N LEU A 705 25.28 -21.57 -14.82
CA LEU A 705 26.05 -21.14 -15.99
C LEU A 705 27.53 -21.55 -15.89
N CYS A 706 28.15 -21.39 -14.72
CA CYS A 706 29.52 -21.82 -14.47
C CYS A 706 29.68 -23.34 -14.65
N TRP A 707 28.77 -24.13 -14.06
CA TRP A 707 28.69 -25.58 -14.27
C TRP A 707 28.60 -25.93 -15.76
N ARG A 708 27.66 -25.32 -16.49
CA ARG A 708 27.41 -25.59 -17.91
C ARG A 708 28.65 -25.30 -18.78
N ASN A 709 29.40 -24.25 -18.45
CA ASN A 709 30.60 -23.83 -19.18
C ASN A 709 31.91 -24.42 -18.62
N GLN A 710 31.85 -25.28 -17.58
CA GLN A 710 33.02 -25.83 -16.87
C GLN A 710 33.96 -24.75 -16.30
N HIS A 711 33.38 -23.62 -15.89
CA HIS A 711 34.06 -22.44 -15.36
C HIS A 711 34.04 -22.44 -13.82
N ASN A 712 35.04 -21.82 -13.19
CA ASN A 712 35.15 -21.68 -11.74
C ASN A 712 34.28 -20.52 -11.24
N GLU A 713 33.29 -20.78 -10.37
CA GLU A 713 32.33 -19.77 -9.91
C GLU A 713 32.94 -18.59 -9.12
N HIS A 714 34.21 -18.69 -8.72
CA HIS A 714 34.99 -17.64 -8.05
C HIS A 714 35.92 -16.84 -9.01
N GLU A 715 36.08 -17.27 -10.26
CA GLU A 715 36.84 -16.54 -11.27
C GLU A 715 35.94 -15.54 -12.03
N ALA A 716 36.55 -14.55 -12.68
CA ALA A 716 35.83 -13.47 -13.35
C ALA A 716 35.87 -13.66 -14.87
N ASP A 717 34.69 -13.85 -15.48
CA ASP A 717 34.50 -14.04 -16.92
C ASP A 717 33.47 -13.01 -17.42
N SER A 718 33.90 -12.14 -18.36
CA SER A 718 33.07 -11.05 -18.90
C SER A 718 31.90 -11.53 -19.75
N ASP A 719 32.05 -12.68 -20.39
CA ASP A 719 31.12 -13.20 -21.38
C ASP A 719 30.03 -13.99 -20.66
N LEU A 720 30.40 -14.73 -19.61
CA LEU A 720 29.45 -15.31 -18.64
C LEU A 720 28.71 -14.25 -17.82
N GLU A 721 29.36 -13.17 -17.37
CA GLU A 721 28.65 -12.06 -16.72
C GLU A 721 27.64 -11.39 -17.68
N ALA A 722 28.00 -11.22 -18.96
CA ALA A 722 27.09 -10.67 -19.97
C ALA A 722 25.91 -11.62 -20.28
N GLU A 723 26.16 -12.94 -20.36
CA GLU A 723 25.11 -13.94 -20.53
C GLU A 723 24.18 -13.99 -19.31
N LEU A 724 24.72 -13.91 -18.09
CA LEU A 724 23.93 -13.87 -16.86
C LEU A 724 22.96 -12.67 -16.84
N ILE A 725 23.40 -11.49 -17.27
CA ILE A 725 22.53 -10.30 -17.40
C ILE A 725 21.44 -10.52 -18.46
N ALA A 726 21.76 -11.17 -19.59
CA ALA A 726 20.77 -11.49 -20.62
C ALA A 726 19.74 -12.52 -20.14
N LEU A 727 20.20 -13.55 -19.42
CA LEU A 727 19.38 -14.60 -18.82
C LEU A 727 18.45 -14.02 -17.75
N LEU A 728 18.98 -13.27 -16.78
CA LEU A 728 18.19 -12.63 -15.72
C LEU A 728 17.14 -11.67 -16.29
N ARG A 729 17.51 -10.82 -17.26
CA ARG A 729 16.54 -9.93 -17.94
C ARG A 729 15.39 -10.71 -18.52
N LYS A 730 15.68 -11.75 -19.31
CA LYS A 730 14.61 -12.56 -19.90
C LYS A 730 13.78 -13.27 -18.83
N LYS A 731 14.43 -13.93 -17.86
CA LYS A 731 13.76 -14.74 -16.84
C LYS A 731 12.86 -13.94 -15.91
N LEU A 732 13.31 -12.75 -15.47
CA LEU A 732 12.48 -11.83 -14.71
C LEU A 732 11.39 -11.20 -15.58
N GLN A 733 11.65 -10.91 -16.86
CA GLN A 733 10.62 -10.39 -17.77
C GLN A 733 9.52 -11.42 -18.03
N ASP A 734 9.86 -12.64 -18.43
CA ASP A 734 8.92 -13.75 -18.64
C ASP A 734 8.04 -13.95 -17.38
N ALA A 735 8.63 -14.04 -16.18
CA ALA A 735 7.88 -14.24 -14.93
C ALA A 735 6.91 -13.07 -14.61
N VAL A 736 7.38 -11.83 -14.79
CA VAL A 736 6.60 -10.61 -14.51
C VAL A 736 5.50 -10.37 -15.54
N GLU A 737 5.69 -10.78 -16.80
CA GLU A 737 4.70 -10.58 -17.87
C GLU A 737 3.62 -11.65 -17.93
N TYR A 738 3.92 -12.91 -17.56
CA TYR A 738 2.97 -14.03 -17.63
C TYR A 738 2.33 -14.41 -16.27
N SER A 739 2.69 -13.74 -15.16
CA SER A 739 2.04 -13.93 -13.87
C SER A 739 0.58 -13.43 -13.85
N CYS A 740 -0.38 -14.30 -13.51
CA CYS A 740 -1.80 -13.93 -13.41
C CYS A 740 -2.56 -14.75 -12.35
N GLY A 741 -2.98 -14.07 -11.27
CA GLY A 741 -3.60 -14.70 -10.10
C GLY A 741 -2.59 -15.42 -9.20
N TYR A 742 -3.09 -16.11 -8.17
CA TYR A 742 -2.25 -16.79 -7.16
C TYR A 742 -2.10 -18.31 -7.36
N GLY A 743 -2.35 -18.83 -8.57
CA GLY A 743 -2.13 -20.25 -8.86
C GLY A 743 -0.64 -20.56 -9.12
N LEU A 744 -0.17 -21.70 -8.63
CA LEU A 744 1.10 -22.29 -9.05
C LEU A 744 1.01 -22.83 -10.50
N ASP A 745 2.12 -23.29 -11.06
CA ASP A 745 2.27 -23.74 -12.46
C ASP A 745 1.47 -25.02 -12.86
N GLY A 746 0.37 -25.35 -12.16
CA GLY A 746 -0.52 -26.51 -12.33
C GLY A 746 -1.33 -26.53 -13.63
N THR A 747 -0.65 -26.38 -14.77
CA THR A 747 -1.23 -26.23 -16.12
C THR A 747 -1.73 -27.54 -16.75
N ALA A 748 -2.31 -28.44 -15.94
CA ALA A 748 -2.97 -29.64 -16.42
C ALA A 748 -4.22 -29.31 -17.29
N GLU A 749 -5.09 -28.41 -16.81
CA GLU A 749 -6.36 -28.11 -17.49
C GLU A 749 -6.30 -26.91 -18.47
N VAL A 750 -5.31 -26.02 -18.36
CA VAL A 750 -5.18 -24.84 -19.24
C VAL A 750 -4.99 -25.23 -20.72
N SER A 751 -4.49 -26.44 -20.98
CA SER A 751 -4.41 -27.03 -22.33
C SER A 751 -5.78 -27.24 -23.02
N GLY A 752 -6.90 -27.19 -22.29
CA GLY A 752 -8.23 -27.53 -22.80
C GLY A 752 -8.84 -26.57 -23.84
N VAL A 753 -8.23 -25.42 -24.12
CA VAL A 753 -8.79 -24.40 -25.02
C VAL A 753 -8.47 -24.66 -26.51
N LEU A 754 -7.48 -25.50 -26.83
CA LEU A 754 -7.15 -25.87 -28.21
C LEU A 754 -7.85 -27.19 -28.62
N VAL A 755 -8.78 -27.09 -29.57
CA VAL A 755 -9.79 -28.12 -29.87
C VAL A 755 -9.40 -29.01 -31.06
N ARG A 756 -9.60 -30.34 -30.87
CA ARG A 756 -9.48 -31.50 -31.81
C ARG A 756 -8.11 -32.19 -31.86
N ASN A 757 -8.03 -33.53 -32.07
CA ASN A 757 -9.08 -34.49 -32.44
C ASN A 757 -8.87 -35.89 -31.81
N SER A 758 -9.93 -36.70 -31.75
CA SER A 758 -9.95 -38.01 -31.08
C SER A 758 -9.33 -39.18 -31.89
N GLY A 759 -8.72 -40.17 -31.22
CA GLY A 759 -8.25 -41.40 -31.90
C GLY A 759 -7.53 -42.47 -31.06
N ALA A 760 -8.29 -43.29 -30.32
CA ALA A 760 -7.92 -44.60 -29.74
C ALA A 760 -6.90 -44.63 -28.57
N ASN A 761 -6.83 -45.80 -27.92
CA ASN A 761 -6.16 -46.07 -26.64
C ASN A 761 -4.68 -46.46 -26.81
N ASP A 762 -3.85 -46.18 -25.80
CA ASP A 762 -3.26 -47.21 -24.92
C ASP A 762 -2.70 -46.53 -23.63
N ASP A 763 -2.53 -47.30 -22.56
CA ASP A 763 -1.97 -46.84 -21.26
C ASP A 763 -0.42 -46.89 -21.24
N ASP A 764 0.18 -46.48 -20.11
CA ASP A 764 1.62 -46.56 -19.77
C ASP A 764 2.64 -45.67 -20.53
N GLN A 765 2.54 -44.34 -20.35
CA GLN A 765 3.71 -43.47 -20.02
C GLN A 765 3.32 -42.03 -19.65
N LEU A 766 3.59 -41.62 -18.41
CA LEU A 766 3.33 -40.25 -17.89
C LEU A 766 4.55 -39.63 -17.17
N VAL A 767 5.65 -39.40 -17.89
CA VAL A 767 6.70 -38.44 -17.50
C VAL A 767 7.32 -37.82 -18.77
N ASN A 768 7.76 -36.56 -18.70
CA ASN A 768 8.56 -35.83 -19.70
C ASN A 768 7.90 -35.51 -21.06
N ALA A 769 7.05 -34.48 -21.09
CA ALA A 769 6.72 -33.73 -22.31
C ALA A 769 6.37 -32.26 -22.01
N SER A 770 7.38 -31.38 -21.92
CA SER A 770 7.18 -29.92 -21.95
C SER A 770 8.45 -29.16 -22.40
N TYR A 771 8.27 -27.94 -22.91
CA TYR A 771 9.29 -26.96 -23.30
C TYR A 771 10.25 -27.22 -24.48
N ASP A 772 10.02 -28.24 -25.31
CA ASP A 772 10.77 -28.44 -26.57
C ASP A 772 9.95 -28.05 -27.82
N SER A 773 9.22 -26.93 -27.76
CA SER A 773 8.34 -26.45 -28.85
C SER A 773 8.29 -24.92 -29.01
N LEU A 774 9.31 -24.21 -28.53
CA LEU A 774 9.59 -22.84 -28.98
C LEU A 774 10.66 -22.87 -30.07
N GLY A 775 10.24 -22.64 -31.32
CA GLY A 775 11.08 -22.73 -32.52
C GLY A 775 12.12 -21.61 -32.65
N LEU A 776 13.09 -21.59 -31.75
CA LEU A 776 14.22 -20.65 -31.78
C LEU A 776 15.16 -20.97 -32.95
N PRO A 777 15.63 -19.96 -33.71
CA PRO A 777 16.57 -20.18 -34.80
C PRO A 777 17.95 -20.56 -34.25
N ALA A 778 18.35 -21.82 -34.45
CA ALA A 778 19.64 -22.34 -34.04
C ALA A 778 20.80 -21.52 -34.67
N LEU A 779 21.63 -20.91 -33.82
CA LEU A 779 22.83 -20.19 -34.27
C LEU A 779 23.85 -21.19 -34.83
N SER A 780 24.47 -20.83 -35.95
CA SER A 780 25.21 -21.78 -36.79
C SER A 780 26.61 -22.08 -36.27
N GLU A 781 26.86 -23.34 -35.93
CA GLU A 781 28.22 -23.85 -35.78
C GLU A 781 28.96 -23.83 -37.13
N ARG A 782 30.26 -23.49 -37.09
CA ARG A 782 31.13 -23.52 -38.28
C ARG A 782 31.83 -24.86 -38.44
N SER A 783 31.67 -25.45 -39.62
CA SER A 783 32.25 -26.73 -40.03
C SER A 783 33.78 -26.79 -39.98
N SER A 784 34.35 -27.93 -39.55
CA SER A 784 35.68 -28.37 -40.01
C SER A 784 35.84 -29.90 -40.14
N THR A 785 35.72 -30.36 -41.39
CA THR A 785 36.51 -31.45 -42.05
C THR A 785 36.46 -32.93 -41.60
N ALA A 786 36.10 -33.78 -42.58
CA ALA A 786 36.70 -35.08 -42.96
C ALA A 786 36.15 -36.43 -42.43
N ASP A 787 35.28 -37.06 -43.25
CA ASP A 787 35.41 -38.40 -43.88
C ASP A 787 35.64 -39.70 -43.05
N PRO A 788 35.19 -40.90 -43.55
CA PRO A 788 34.03 -41.19 -44.41
C PRO A 788 33.21 -42.45 -43.99
N VAL A 789 32.08 -42.68 -44.68
CA VAL A 789 31.12 -43.80 -44.46
C VAL A 789 31.49 -45.07 -45.27
N PRO A 790 31.21 -46.28 -44.73
CA PRO A 790 30.39 -47.23 -45.50
C PRO A 790 29.42 -48.05 -44.62
N ASN A 791 28.31 -48.68 -45.04
CA ASN A 791 27.35 -48.64 -46.16
C ASN A 791 26.51 -49.95 -46.04
N THR A 792 25.23 -49.96 -46.45
CA THR A 792 24.36 -51.17 -46.70
C THR A 792 23.92 -52.04 -45.48
N THR A 793 22.78 -52.77 -45.46
CA THR A 793 21.79 -53.15 -46.52
C THR A 793 20.33 -53.29 -46.00
N GLN A 794 19.37 -53.55 -46.90
CA GLN A 794 17.90 -53.72 -46.74
C GLN A 794 17.45 -55.22 -46.46
N PRO A 795 16.19 -55.70 -46.72
CA PRO A 795 14.97 -55.54 -45.88
C PRO A 795 14.02 -56.80 -45.75
N SER A 796 12.93 -56.69 -44.96
CA SER A 796 11.64 -57.47 -45.05
C SER A 796 11.71 -59.00 -44.80
N PRO A 797 10.60 -59.81 -44.82
CA PRO A 797 9.13 -59.53 -44.81
C PRO A 797 8.30 -60.25 -43.68
N PRO A 798 6.96 -60.08 -43.59
CA PRO A 798 6.06 -60.74 -42.60
C PRO A 798 5.08 -61.80 -43.18
N GLU A 799 4.45 -62.67 -42.36
CA GLU A 799 3.14 -63.36 -42.59
C GLU A 799 2.61 -64.12 -41.31
N PRO A 800 1.38 -64.76 -41.23
CA PRO A 800 0.39 -64.32 -40.21
C PRO A 800 -0.50 -65.38 -39.49
N ALA A 801 -1.47 -64.88 -38.68
CA ALA A 801 -2.87 -65.34 -38.45
C ALA A 801 -3.27 -66.66 -37.73
N THR A 802 -4.19 -66.53 -36.74
CA THR A 802 -5.38 -67.35 -36.33
C THR A 802 -5.97 -66.67 -35.06
N GLU A 803 -7.25 -66.32 -34.86
CA GLU A 803 -8.59 -66.97 -34.98
C GLU A 803 -9.07 -67.74 -33.72
N GLU A 804 -10.41 -67.76 -33.53
CA GLU A 804 -11.27 -68.38 -32.47
C GLU A 804 -11.32 -67.74 -31.05
N ASP A 805 -12.38 -67.92 -30.22
CA ASP A 805 -13.84 -67.70 -30.43
C ASP A 805 -14.63 -67.63 -29.08
N SER A 806 -15.77 -66.93 -29.08
CA SER A 806 -17.01 -67.20 -28.30
C SER A 806 -17.16 -66.97 -26.76
N SER A 807 -18.33 -66.38 -26.42
CA SER A 807 -19.17 -66.65 -25.22
C SER A 807 -18.78 -66.06 -23.83
N SER A 808 -19.70 -65.73 -22.90
CA SER A 808 -21.15 -65.42 -22.98
C SER A 808 -21.75 -64.88 -21.64
N HIS A 809 -22.99 -64.36 -21.72
CA HIS A 809 -24.00 -64.21 -20.65
C HIS A 809 -24.00 -63.01 -19.68
N VAL A 810 -25.19 -62.79 -19.11
CA VAL A 810 -25.79 -61.57 -18.51
C VAL A 810 -26.87 -62.01 -17.51
N GLU A 811 -27.18 -61.19 -16.48
CA GLU A 811 -28.47 -60.96 -15.77
C GLU A 811 -28.27 -60.78 -14.24
N ASP A 812 -29.19 -60.21 -13.42
CA ASP A 812 -30.06 -59.01 -13.48
C ASP A 812 -30.78 -58.88 -12.08
N ARG A 813 -31.32 -57.70 -11.71
CA ARG A 813 -32.39 -57.47 -10.66
C ARG A 813 -32.05 -57.61 -9.15
N VAL A 814 -32.80 -57.03 -8.17
CA VAL A 814 -33.78 -55.91 -8.09
C VAL A 814 -33.92 -55.36 -6.63
N LEU A 815 -34.29 -54.08 -6.52
CA LEU A 815 -34.82 -53.26 -5.39
C LEU A 815 -35.41 -53.94 -4.12
N ASN A 816 -35.19 -53.31 -2.94
CA ASN A 816 -36.26 -52.64 -2.14
C ASN A 816 -35.77 -51.86 -0.90
N SER A 817 -36.61 -50.94 -0.40
CA SER A 817 -36.47 -50.11 0.82
C SER A 817 -37.74 -50.28 1.71
N PRO A 818 -38.01 -49.52 2.80
CA PRO A 818 -37.19 -48.64 3.67
C PRO A 818 -37.37 -48.91 5.21
N GLU A 819 -36.69 -48.15 6.10
CA GLU A 819 -37.16 -47.56 7.40
C GLU A 819 -36.00 -47.21 8.40
N LYS A 820 -36.30 -46.42 9.45
CA LYS A 820 -35.44 -45.85 10.54
C LYS A 820 -36.31 -45.71 11.83
N PRO A 821 -35.82 -45.42 13.09
CA PRO A 821 -34.55 -44.76 13.49
C PRO A 821 -33.84 -45.20 14.81
N ALA A 822 -32.70 -44.52 15.14
CA ALA A 822 -32.11 -44.27 16.48
C ALA A 822 -31.41 -45.47 17.23
N PRO A 823 -30.99 -45.37 18.52
CA PRO A 823 -29.97 -44.57 19.25
C PRO A 823 -28.73 -43.90 18.62
N VAL A 824 -27.85 -43.44 19.53
CA VAL A 824 -26.72 -42.48 19.40
C VAL A 824 -25.42 -43.05 20.02
N ALA A 825 -24.26 -42.68 19.47
CA ALA A 825 -22.98 -42.65 20.18
C ALA A 825 -22.07 -41.55 19.56
N SER A 826 -21.25 -40.86 20.37
CA SER A 826 -20.39 -39.75 19.93
C SER A 826 -19.05 -40.20 19.31
N PRO A 827 -18.46 -39.44 18.38
CA PRO A 827 -17.08 -39.64 17.93
C PRO A 827 -16.06 -39.20 19.01
N ARG A 828 -14.79 -39.55 18.79
CA ARG A 828 -13.63 -39.15 19.61
C ARG A 828 -12.88 -37.98 18.95
N GLN A 829 -11.97 -37.38 19.73
CA GLN A 829 -11.05 -36.34 19.29
C GLN A 829 -10.13 -36.81 18.17
N GLU A 830 -9.71 -35.87 17.34
CA GLU A 830 -8.62 -36.02 16.36
C GLU A 830 -7.30 -35.61 17.05
N GLU A 831 -6.19 -36.23 16.66
CA GLU A 831 -4.87 -36.03 17.27
C GLU A 831 -4.05 -35.02 16.45
N SER A 832 -3.40 -34.07 17.12
CA SER A 832 -2.46 -33.12 16.53
C SER A 832 -1.10 -33.76 16.30
N TYR A 833 -0.41 -33.32 15.25
CA TYR A 833 1.01 -33.59 15.05
C TYR A 833 1.81 -32.35 15.45
N GLU A 834 2.67 -32.52 16.46
CA GLU A 834 3.62 -31.51 16.94
C GLU A 834 5.01 -31.77 16.33
N ASP A 835 5.76 -30.68 16.20
CA ASP A 835 7.21 -30.47 16.09
C ASP A 835 8.18 -31.66 15.93
N TYR A 836 9.15 -31.49 15.03
CA TYR A 836 10.35 -32.32 14.91
C TYR A 836 11.61 -31.49 15.15
N ASP A 837 12.10 -31.52 16.41
CA ASP A 837 13.48 -31.16 16.73
C ASP A 837 14.47 -32.11 16.02
N TRP A 838 15.62 -31.58 15.62
CA TRP A 838 16.76 -32.36 15.13
C TRP A 838 17.99 -32.08 16.00
N GLU A 839 18.26 -32.96 16.97
CA GLU A 839 19.52 -32.95 17.73
C GLU A 839 20.69 -33.50 16.90
N GLU A 840 21.91 -33.06 17.23
CA GLU A 840 23.17 -33.50 16.61
C GLU A 840 23.60 -34.89 17.15
N GLU A 841 24.08 -35.79 16.29
CA GLU A 841 24.94 -36.92 16.70
C GLU A 841 26.21 -37.04 15.81
N ASP A 842 27.37 -36.80 16.42
CA ASP A 842 28.70 -37.15 15.89
C ASP A 842 28.94 -38.68 15.91
N ALA A 843 29.45 -39.26 14.81
CA ALA A 843 30.19 -40.54 14.88
C ALA A 843 31.08 -40.87 13.64
N GLU A 844 32.39 -40.71 13.82
CA GLU A 844 33.52 -41.52 13.30
C GLU A 844 33.32 -42.50 12.09
N GLN A 845 33.86 -42.13 10.91
CA GLN A 845 35.02 -42.84 10.30
C GLN A 845 35.68 -42.15 9.09
#